data_AF-A0A1H0HNS3-F1
#
_entry.id   AF-A0A1H0HNS3-F1
#
_cell.length_a   1.000
_cell.length_b   1.000
_cell.length_c   1.000
_cell.angle_alpha   90.00
_cell.angle_beta   90.00
_cell.angle_gamma   90.00
#
_symmetry.space_group_name_H-M   'P 1'
#
loop_
_entity.id
_entity.type
_entity.pdbx_description
1 polymer ?
#
loop_
_entity_poly.entity_id
_entity_poly.type
_entity_poly.pdbx_seq_one_letter_code
_entity_poly.pdbx_strand_id
1 'polypeptide(L)'
;MTNPDEQRQWRSARHYLGLPDSLTGRLQPILTLAARTLGFRAAMINILDEHDQHSIAVLDGGHADVVPRSDSICDLVVRSSGPIVVSDARTDQRFAHRPALASGRWVSYAGFPLWGRESQPVGAICVVDDEVHVFPDDQLARLEQFGRVVEDQLDLIRRLREQRMGVTVATGELASALTAGQIVPWYQPIIELSNHRVVGFEALARWVHPDGTVSEPNSFIPLAEDSDLIIDMDLAVMRRALIDLKVWQQTDPTLRMSVNISSRHFDSEDWLASLLAVTLSAGVSPASVDLELTETARLSSRHGDGTFVRQMQACGFQVWLDDFGTGWSSLEYLLRLPADGLKIDRMLSLALGTPIGDALVRSVTDLTRRLGMRTTIEGLEAPAAVGRARELGALNAQGFFFSAAVPAAEIPALRSRLAQQRGLVDPIPNPLETANDDMHAPATDRTHPGATDRPVVDGLTTAVLDALPDATAVLNHEGVIVAVNRAWRTFSLDNGGSEETNGVGVSYLDVCRRAGEQGSGDARKVATGLRSVLAGALPEPELEYPCPSSTERKWFMLRITRLGGPLQGVVVSHVDITRRKMAEEQLQHAASHDPLTGLANRVLFHKRLAKSLTTGRAQETAWDVGLLHIDLDGFRAINDTFGHDVGDEVLRTVADRLRALARPGSTVARLGGDEFAILSPRATRADLTVLSRQVEMALMGAHHVAGRTLCAGGSIGVHLARAGDDAAVVLEHADRTMNQAKHLRRVAI
;
A
#
# COMPACT_ATOMS: atom_id res chain seq x y z
N MET A 1 -25.95 28.78 -33.66
CA MET A 1 -26.22 27.85 -32.55
C MET A 1 -25.37 26.62 -32.79
N THR A 2 -24.41 26.32 -31.90
CA THR A 2 -23.49 25.19 -32.03
C THR A 2 -24.21 23.87 -31.79
N ASN A 3 -23.83 22.83 -32.54
CA ASN A 3 -24.45 21.51 -32.49
C ASN A 3 -24.24 20.87 -31.10
N PRO A 4 -25.27 20.32 -30.43
CA PRO A 4 -25.13 19.62 -29.14
C PRO A 4 -24.06 18.51 -29.13
N ASP A 5 -23.84 17.84 -30.26
CA ASP A 5 -22.80 16.82 -30.40
C ASP A 5 -21.39 17.42 -30.38
N GLU A 6 -21.20 18.59 -30.99
CA GLU A 6 -19.92 19.31 -30.95
C GLU A 6 -19.61 19.81 -29.53
N GLN A 7 -20.61 20.29 -28.79
CA GLN A 7 -20.41 20.70 -27.39
C GLN A 7 -20.03 19.52 -26.47
N ARG A 8 -20.58 18.32 -26.71
CA ARG A 8 -20.19 17.09 -26.00
C ARG A 8 -18.76 16.70 -26.32
N GLN A 9 -18.39 16.76 -27.59
CA GLN A 9 -17.04 16.47 -28.08
C GLN A 9 -15.99 17.35 -27.38
N TRP A 10 -16.19 18.67 -27.32
CA TRP A 10 -15.24 19.60 -26.69
C TRP A 10 -15.09 19.39 -25.19
N ARG A 11 -16.20 19.09 -24.49
CA ARG A 11 -16.16 18.74 -23.06
C ARG A 11 -15.36 17.47 -22.83
N SER A 12 -15.53 16.46 -23.68
CA SER A 12 -14.75 15.22 -23.61
C SER A 12 -13.25 15.47 -23.85
N ALA A 13 -12.90 16.31 -24.85
CA ALA A 13 -11.52 16.63 -25.19
C ALA A 13 -10.76 17.38 -24.08
N ARG A 14 -11.41 18.30 -23.36
CA ARG A 14 -10.78 19.09 -22.29
C ARG A 14 -10.17 18.26 -21.16
N HIS A 15 -10.62 17.01 -20.95
CA HIS A 15 -10.04 16.12 -19.95
C HIS A 15 -8.59 15.71 -20.24
N TYR A 16 -8.16 15.82 -21.50
CA TYR A 16 -6.84 15.42 -21.96
C TYR A 16 -5.89 16.60 -22.18
N LEU A 17 -6.33 17.82 -21.86
CA LEU A 17 -5.51 19.03 -21.94
C LEU A 17 -4.80 19.31 -20.60
N GLY A 18 -3.62 19.95 -20.70
CA GLY A 18 -2.81 20.34 -19.54
C GLY A 18 -2.23 19.18 -18.74
N LEU A 19 -1.86 18.08 -19.42
CA LEU A 19 -1.30 16.90 -18.78
C LEU A 19 0.17 17.14 -18.36
N PRO A 20 0.61 16.65 -17.18
CA PRO A 20 2.01 16.71 -16.77
C PRO A 20 2.94 15.92 -17.70
N ASP A 21 4.19 16.37 -17.85
CA ASP A 21 5.22 15.73 -18.70
C ASP A 21 5.45 14.24 -18.38
N SER A 22 5.25 13.83 -17.13
CA SER A 22 5.37 12.44 -16.70
C SER A 22 4.27 11.51 -17.24
N LEU A 23 3.12 12.07 -17.61
CA LEU A 23 2.02 11.34 -18.23
C LEU A 23 2.09 11.42 -19.76
N THR A 24 2.43 12.57 -20.33
CA THR A 24 2.62 12.72 -21.78
C THR A 24 3.85 11.95 -22.28
N GLY A 25 4.91 11.82 -21.46
CA GLY A 25 6.09 11.00 -21.77
C GLY A 25 5.79 9.52 -22.02
N ARG A 26 4.64 9.00 -21.56
CA ARG A 26 4.20 7.63 -21.84
C ARG A 26 3.71 7.43 -23.28
N LEU A 27 3.35 8.52 -23.95
CA LEU A 27 2.88 8.52 -25.34
C LEU A 27 4.06 8.58 -26.34
N GLN A 28 5.23 9.05 -25.90
CA GLN A 28 6.41 9.24 -26.74
C GLN A 28 6.92 7.93 -27.40
N PRO A 29 7.00 6.79 -26.69
CA PRO A 29 7.39 5.52 -27.29
C PRO A 29 6.40 5.05 -28.37
N ILE A 30 5.10 5.30 -28.17
CA ILE A 30 4.05 4.92 -29.12
C ILE A 30 4.20 5.73 -30.41
N LEU A 31 4.43 7.04 -30.30
CA LEU A 31 4.69 7.88 -31.46
C LEU A 31 5.98 7.49 -32.21
N THR A 32 7.04 7.21 -31.46
CA THR A 32 8.32 6.73 -32.03
C THR A 32 8.12 5.45 -32.83
N LEU A 33 7.36 4.52 -32.27
CA LEU A 33 7.07 3.26 -32.91
C LEU A 33 6.14 3.44 -34.12
N ALA A 34 5.10 4.27 -34.01
CA ALA A 34 4.17 4.56 -35.10
C ALA A 34 4.87 5.18 -36.31
N ALA A 35 5.67 6.22 -36.09
CA ALA A 35 6.44 6.89 -37.15
C ALA A 35 7.38 5.90 -37.86
N ARG A 36 8.22 5.19 -37.10
CA ARG A 36 9.18 4.22 -37.65
C ARG A 36 8.51 3.06 -38.39
N THR A 37 7.42 2.54 -37.84
CA THR A 37 6.72 1.38 -38.42
C THR A 37 6.02 1.74 -39.72
N LEU A 38 5.47 2.96 -39.80
CA LEU A 38 4.78 3.46 -41.00
C LEU A 38 5.75 4.08 -42.02
N GLY A 39 7.01 4.32 -41.63
CA GLY A 39 8.04 4.90 -42.48
C GLY A 39 7.99 6.44 -42.56
N PHE A 40 7.30 7.08 -41.61
CA PHE A 40 7.13 8.53 -41.57
C PHE A 40 8.17 9.20 -40.68
N ARG A 41 8.59 10.40 -41.09
CA ARG A 41 9.57 11.19 -40.35
C ARG A 41 9.04 11.75 -39.03
N ALA A 42 7.77 12.12 -38.96
CA ALA A 42 7.18 12.72 -37.77
C ALA A 42 5.81 12.15 -37.43
N ALA A 43 5.47 12.18 -36.13
CA ALA A 43 4.19 11.72 -35.63
C ALA A 43 3.72 12.55 -34.43
N MET A 44 2.42 12.75 -34.30
CA MET A 44 1.81 13.62 -33.30
C MET A 44 0.52 13.02 -32.75
N ILE A 45 0.24 13.28 -31.48
CA ILE A 45 -1.08 13.05 -30.88
C ILE A 45 -1.66 14.41 -30.54
N ASN A 46 -2.81 14.70 -31.15
CA ASN A 46 -3.45 16.00 -31.11
C ASN A 46 -4.84 15.88 -30.50
N ILE A 47 -5.16 16.74 -29.54
CA ILE A 47 -6.49 16.85 -28.89
C ILE A 47 -7.15 18.15 -29.38
N LEU A 48 -8.43 18.09 -29.75
CA LEU A 48 -9.12 19.23 -30.36
C LEU A 48 -10.28 19.70 -29.48
N ASP A 49 -10.19 20.94 -28.98
CA ASP A 49 -11.26 21.60 -28.23
C ASP A 49 -12.11 22.51 -29.14
N GLU A 50 -12.89 23.43 -28.56
CA GLU A 50 -13.78 24.34 -29.29
C GLU A 50 -13.03 25.26 -30.27
N HIS A 51 -11.82 25.69 -29.93
CA HIS A 51 -11.10 26.74 -30.64
C HIS A 51 -9.79 26.24 -31.24
N ASP A 52 -9.17 25.25 -30.61
CA ASP A 52 -7.76 24.93 -30.82
C ASP A 52 -7.48 23.42 -30.91
N GLN A 53 -6.44 23.10 -31.67
CA GLN A 53 -5.72 21.84 -31.63
C GLN A 53 -4.53 21.97 -30.67
N HIS A 54 -4.43 21.03 -29.72
CA HIS A 54 -3.32 20.93 -28.77
C HIS A 54 -2.53 19.66 -29.01
N SER A 55 -1.24 19.82 -29.30
CA SER A 55 -0.33 18.69 -29.50
C SER A 55 0.18 18.20 -28.14
N ILE A 56 -0.32 17.05 -27.67
CA ILE A 56 0.02 16.52 -26.33
C ILE A 56 1.27 15.62 -26.35
N ALA A 57 1.68 15.15 -27.53
CA ALA A 57 2.93 14.45 -27.77
C ALA A 57 3.36 14.62 -29.23
N VAL A 58 4.67 14.80 -29.47
CA VAL A 58 5.24 15.11 -30.79
C VAL A 58 6.56 14.38 -30.98
N LEU A 59 6.75 13.75 -32.13
CA LEU A 59 8.01 13.16 -32.58
C LEU A 59 8.53 13.93 -33.81
N ASP A 60 9.67 14.60 -33.59
CA ASP A 60 10.55 15.33 -34.52
C ASP A 60 9.92 16.47 -35.37
N GLY A 61 10.18 17.71 -34.95
CA GLY A 61 10.00 18.92 -35.76
C GLY A 61 8.85 19.87 -35.40
N GLY A 62 8.73 20.32 -34.15
CA GLY A 62 7.87 21.46 -33.76
C GLY A 62 7.58 21.45 -32.25
N HIS A 63 7.44 22.63 -31.63
CA HIS A 63 7.03 22.72 -30.22
C HIS A 63 5.63 22.12 -30.05
N ALA A 64 5.21 21.87 -28.80
CA ALA A 64 3.81 21.63 -28.47
C ALA A 64 2.99 22.88 -28.86
N ASP A 65 2.65 22.97 -30.14
CA ASP A 65 2.00 24.13 -30.72
C ASP A 65 0.49 23.99 -30.56
N VAL A 66 -0.10 25.08 -30.10
CA VAL A 66 -1.54 25.32 -30.14
C VAL A 66 -1.84 25.92 -31.50
N VAL A 67 -2.65 25.22 -32.30
CA VAL A 67 -3.01 25.65 -33.65
C VAL A 67 -4.51 25.91 -33.69
N PRO A 68 -5.00 27.03 -34.25
CA PRO A 68 -6.42 27.25 -34.41
C PRO A 68 -7.10 26.06 -35.10
N ARG A 69 -8.24 25.60 -34.57
CA ARG A 69 -8.97 24.44 -35.10
C ARG A 69 -9.39 24.64 -36.57
N SER A 70 -9.62 25.90 -36.97
CA SER A 70 -9.86 26.30 -38.36
C SER A 70 -8.70 26.01 -39.31
N ASP A 71 -7.51 25.76 -38.77
CA ASP A 71 -6.26 25.58 -39.50
C ASP A 71 -5.70 24.14 -39.35
N SER A 72 -6.31 23.34 -38.46
CA SER A 72 -5.98 21.94 -38.17
C SER A 72 -6.51 20.94 -39.22
N ILE A 73 -5.63 20.08 -39.72
CA ILE A 73 -6.00 18.90 -40.53
C ILE A 73 -6.67 17.82 -39.67
N CYS A 74 -6.25 17.68 -38.40
CA CYS A 74 -6.85 16.72 -37.46
C CYS A 74 -8.34 16.99 -37.21
N ASP A 75 -8.85 18.21 -37.45
CA ASP A 75 -10.29 18.48 -37.39
C ASP A 75 -11.08 17.67 -38.43
N LEU A 76 -10.50 17.46 -39.62
CA LEU A 76 -11.11 16.60 -40.64
C LEU A 76 -11.16 15.14 -40.18
N VAL A 77 -10.12 14.69 -39.48
CA VAL A 77 -10.03 13.32 -38.92
C VAL A 77 -11.07 13.14 -37.81
N VAL A 78 -11.15 14.08 -36.86
CA VAL A 78 -12.12 14.04 -35.74
C VAL A 78 -13.56 14.08 -36.24
N ARG A 79 -13.84 14.81 -37.33
CA ARG A 79 -15.16 14.85 -37.97
C ARG A 79 -15.44 13.61 -38.83
N SER A 80 -14.43 12.81 -39.14
CA SER A 80 -14.57 11.58 -39.91
C SER A 80 -14.63 10.35 -39.00
N SER A 81 -15.45 9.36 -39.36
CA SER A 81 -15.58 8.12 -38.58
C SER A 81 -14.44 7.10 -38.85
N GLY A 82 -13.34 7.51 -39.48
CA GLY A 82 -12.27 6.62 -39.94
C GLY A 82 -10.99 7.36 -40.31
N PRO A 83 -9.95 6.66 -40.80
CA PRO A 83 -8.68 7.30 -41.11
C PRO A 83 -8.80 8.27 -42.30
N ILE A 84 -8.07 9.39 -42.21
CA ILE A 84 -7.90 10.34 -43.31
C ILE A 84 -6.47 10.28 -43.79
N VAL A 85 -6.33 10.19 -45.11
CA VAL A 85 -5.05 10.00 -45.79
C VAL A 85 -4.89 11.00 -46.91
N VAL A 86 -3.70 11.58 -47.01
CA VAL A 86 -3.26 12.45 -48.09
C VAL A 86 -1.87 12.04 -48.54
N SER A 87 -1.80 11.49 -49.75
CA SER A 87 -0.55 11.05 -50.40
C SER A 87 0.33 12.20 -50.87
N ASP A 88 -0.29 13.25 -51.43
CA ASP A 88 0.39 14.45 -51.87
C ASP A 88 -0.48 15.69 -51.64
N ALA A 89 -0.15 16.42 -50.59
CA ALA A 89 -0.86 17.60 -50.14
C ALA A 89 -0.88 18.73 -51.18
N ARG A 90 0.09 18.78 -52.12
CA ARG A 90 0.14 19.81 -53.17
C ARG A 90 -0.99 19.67 -54.19
N THR A 91 -1.58 18.47 -54.26
CA THR A 91 -2.63 18.12 -55.22
C THR A 91 -3.99 17.88 -54.56
N ASP A 92 -4.02 17.77 -53.23
CA ASP A 92 -5.23 17.49 -52.46
C ASP A 92 -5.97 18.77 -52.04
N GLN A 93 -7.22 18.92 -52.51
CA GLN A 93 -8.04 20.10 -52.23
C GLN A 93 -8.35 20.29 -50.73
N ARG A 94 -8.27 19.22 -49.92
CA ARG A 94 -8.49 19.30 -48.45
C ARG A 94 -7.36 20.05 -47.73
N PHE A 95 -6.18 20.13 -48.35
CA PHE A 95 -5.00 20.81 -47.81
C PHE A 95 -4.78 22.22 -48.38
N ALA A 96 -5.47 22.58 -49.47
CA ALA A 96 -5.24 23.81 -50.24
C ALA A 96 -5.41 25.13 -49.45
N HIS A 97 -6.16 25.11 -48.35
CA HIS A 97 -6.45 26.30 -47.52
C HIS A 97 -5.81 26.25 -46.12
N ARG A 98 -4.93 25.27 -45.84
CA ARG A 98 -4.35 25.07 -44.50
C ARG A 98 -2.88 25.54 -44.45
N PRO A 99 -2.43 26.20 -43.37
CA PRO A 99 -1.06 26.73 -43.26
C PRO A 99 0.07 25.70 -43.43
N ALA A 100 -0.20 24.42 -43.13
CA ALA A 100 0.74 23.32 -43.29
C ALA A 100 1.34 23.23 -44.72
N LEU A 101 0.53 23.52 -45.75
CA LEU A 101 0.97 23.53 -47.15
C LEU A 101 1.82 24.77 -47.48
N ALA A 102 1.45 25.94 -46.94
CA ALA A 102 2.13 27.20 -47.19
C ALA A 102 3.56 27.25 -46.61
N SER A 103 3.81 26.50 -45.54
CA SER A 103 5.15 26.35 -44.94
C SER A 103 6.09 25.44 -45.74
N GLY A 104 5.58 24.66 -46.70
CA GLY A 104 6.35 23.66 -47.45
C GLY A 104 6.90 22.52 -46.59
N ARG A 105 6.43 22.39 -45.34
CA ARG A 105 7.03 21.52 -44.33
C ARG A 105 6.62 20.05 -44.44
N TRP A 106 5.41 19.77 -44.94
CA TRP A 106 4.86 18.41 -45.03
C TRP A 106 4.14 18.20 -46.36
N VAL A 107 4.42 17.08 -47.02
CA VAL A 107 3.89 16.66 -48.33
C VAL A 107 2.89 15.52 -48.20
N SER A 108 3.04 14.63 -47.20
CA SER A 108 2.09 13.54 -46.96
C SER A 108 1.60 13.52 -45.51
N TYR A 109 0.38 13.00 -45.32
CA TYR A 109 -0.31 12.96 -44.03
C TYR A 109 -1.19 11.72 -43.93
N ALA A 110 -1.18 11.05 -42.77
CA ALA A 110 -2.26 10.15 -42.38
C ALA A 110 -2.65 10.36 -40.92
N GLY A 111 -3.95 10.35 -40.64
CA GLY A 111 -4.49 10.52 -39.31
C GLY A 111 -5.59 9.52 -39.01
N PHE A 112 -5.66 9.08 -37.76
CA PHE A 112 -6.70 8.20 -37.24
C PHE A 112 -7.39 8.86 -36.03
N PRO A 113 -8.73 8.84 -35.97
CA PRO A 113 -9.48 9.49 -34.89
C PRO A 113 -9.28 8.74 -33.58
N LEU A 114 -9.10 9.48 -32.49
CA LEU A 114 -8.98 8.96 -31.14
C LEU A 114 -10.27 9.19 -30.36
N TRP A 115 -10.79 8.13 -29.77
CA TRP A 115 -12.04 8.16 -29.03
C TRP A 115 -11.79 8.29 -27.52
N GLY A 116 -12.50 9.24 -26.90
CA GLY A 116 -12.47 9.48 -25.46
C GLY A 116 -13.75 9.00 -24.77
N ARG A 117 -14.16 9.73 -23.72
CA ARG A 117 -15.33 9.39 -22.91
C ARG A 117 -16.60 9.39 -23.77
N GLU A 118 -17.55 8.50 -23.45
CA GLU A 118 -18.87 8.41 -24.11
C GLU A 118 -18.79 8.18 -25.62
N SER A 119 -17.72 7.51 -26.08
CA SER A 119 -17.45 7.29 -27.50
C SER A 119 -17.50 8.60 -28.29
N GLN A 120 -16.92 9.67 -27.74
CA GLN A 120 -16.76 10.95 -28.43
C GLN A 120 -15.36 11.06 -29.04
N PRO A 121 -15.21 11.57 -30.27
CA PRO A 121 -13.90 11.71 -30.90
C PRO A 121 -13.18 12.93 -30.30
N VAL A 122 -12.12 12.70 -29.53
CA VAL A 122 -11.44 13.75 -28.75
C VAL A 122 -10.20 14.31 -29.44
N GLY A 123 -9.67 13.60 -30.43
CA GLY A 123 -8.42 13.96 -31.07
C GLY A 123 -8.05 13.03 -32.22
N ALA A 124 -6.79 13.09 -32.64
CA ALA A 124 -6.24 12.21 -33.64
C ALA A 124 -4.77 11.88 -33.35
N ILE A 125 -4.36 10.65 -33.66
CA ILE A 125 -2.95 10.33 -33.91
C ILE A 125 -2.70 10.57 -35.40
N CYS A 126 -1.63 11.28 -35.73
CA CYS A 126 -1.25 11.49 -37.12
C CYS A 126 0.24 11.33 -37.36
N VAL A 127 0.58 10.88 -38.57
CA VAL A 127 1.93 10.78 -39.10
C VAL A 127 2.06 11.71 -40.31
N VAL A 128 3.22 12.35 -40.44
CA VAL A 128 3.50 13.32 -41.51
C VAL A 128 4.91 13.17 -42.04
N ASP A 129 5.08 13.50 -43.31
CA ASP A 129 6.38 13.48 -43.99
C ASP A 129 6.52 14.59 -45.01
N ASP A 130 7.76 14.92 -45.40
CA ASP A 130 8.10 15.85 -46.48
C ASP A 130 8.22 15.15 -47.86
N GLU A 131 8.05 13.83 -47.90
CA GLU A 131 7.96 13.02 -49.12
C GLU A 131 6.53 12.54 -49.43
N VAL A 132 6.28 12.17 -50.69
CA VAL A 132 5.01 11.59 -51.15
C VAL A 132 4.92 10.14 -50.70
N HIS A 133 3.82 9.78 -50.04
CA HIS A 133 3.58 8.43 -49.54
C HIS A 133 2.34 7.78 -50.16
N VAL A 134 2.45 6.49 -50.48
CA VAL A 134 1.29 5.65 -50.86
C VAL A 134 0.87 4.86 -49.63
N PHE A 135 -0.43 4.82 -49.36
CA PHE A 135 -0.98 4.21 -48.15
C PHE A 135 -1.72 2.91 -48.49
N PRO A 136 -1.04 1.77 -48.49
CA PRO A 136 -1.70 0.47 -48.61
C PRO A 136 -2.52 0.16 -47.35
N ASP A 137 -3.53 -0.70 -47.49
CA ASP A 137 -4.49 -1.02 -46.43
C ASP A 137 -3.83 -1.56 -45.15
N ASP A 138 -2.66 -2.20 -45.25
CA ASP A 138 -1.91 -2.72 -44.12
C ASP A 138 -1.25 -1.61 -43.29
N GLN A 139 -0.78 -0.52 -43.92
CA GLN A 139 -0.30 0.65 -43.19
C GLN A 139 -1.43 1.37 -42.47
N LEU A 140 -2.62 1.45 -43.08
CA LEU A 140 -3.79 2.03 -42.43
C LEU A 140 -4.27 1.20 -41.24
N ALA A 141 -4.26 -0.13 -41.37
CA ALA A 141 -4.57 -1.03 -40.27
C ALA A 141 -3.56 -0.89 -39.10
N ARG A 142 -2.27 -0.70 -39.40
CA ARG A 142 -1.25 -0.43 -38.36
C ARG A 142 -1.47 0.92 -37.68
N LEU A 143 -1.80 1.97 -38.44
CA LEU A 143 -2.12 3.28 -37.85
C LEU A 143 -3.34 3.21 -36.92
N GLU A 144 -4.36 2.45 -37.31
CA GLU A 144 -5.52 2.17 -36.45
C GLU A 144 -5.11 1.41 -35.17
N GLN A 145 -4.23 0.41 -35.26
CA GLN A 145 -3.73 -0.31 -34.08
C GLN A 145 -3.00 0.63 -33.12
N PHE A 146 -2.16 1.53 -33.63
CA PHE A 146 -1.52 2.56 -32.80
C PHE A 146 -2.56 3.51 -32.19
N GLY A 147 -3.59 3.89 -32.95
CA GLY A 147 -4.73 4.66 -32.44
C GLY A 147 -5.37 4.01 -31.22
N ARG A 148 -5.69 2.72 -31.29
CA ARG A 148 -6.28 1.96 -30.16
C ARG A 148 -5.36 1.90 -28.94
N VAL A 149 -4.05 1.71 -29.15
CA VAL A 149 -3.08 1.74 -28.04
C VAL A 149 -3.03 3.13 -27.39
N VAL A 150 -3.12 4.20 -28.18
CA VAL A 150 -3.20 5.56 -27.63
C VAL A 150 -4.50 5.76 -26.86
N GLU A 151 -5.64 5.25 -27.33
CA GLU A 151 -6.91 5.31 -26.60
C GLU A 151 -6.83 4.64 -25.23
N ASP A 152 -6.24 3.44 -25.15
CA ASP A 152 -6.02 2.74 -23.88
C ASP A 152 -5.14 3.56 -22.92
N GLN A 153 -4.10 4.22 -23.43
CA GLN A 153 -3.26 5.11 -22.62
C GLN A 153 -4.01 6.35 -22.16
N LEU A 154 -4.83 6.96 -23.02
CA LEU A 154 -5.66 8.10 -22.66
C LEU A 154 -6.69 7.72 -21.57
N ASP A 155 -7.30 6.53 -21.64
CA ASP A 155 -8.22 6.06 -20.61
C ASP A 155 -7.51 5.81 -19.27
N LEU A 156 -6.31 5.23 -19.28
CA LEU A 156 -5.50 5.06 -18.07
C LEU A 156 -5.11 6.41 -17.45
N ILE A 157 -4.63 7.36 -18.26
CA ILE A 157 -4.28 8.72 -17.83
C ILE A 157 -5.49 9.40 -17.17
N ARG A 158 -6.68 9.23 -17.77
CA ARG A 158 -7.94 9.75 -17.23
C ARG A 158 -8.27 9.16 -15.86
N ARG A 159 -8.23 7.83 -15.69
CA ARG A 159 -8.52 7.16 -14.41
C ARG A 159 -7.57 7.60 -13.30
N LEU A 160 -6.27 7.70 -13.61
CA LEU A 160 -5.27 8.19 -12.66
C LEU A 160 -5.51 9.66 -12.27
N ARG A 161 -5.93 10.49 -13.22
CA ARG A 161 -6.29 11.89 -12.96
C ARG A 161 -7.56 11.99 -12.12
N GLU A 162 -8.58 11.20 -12.42
CA GLU A 162 -9.85 11.16 -11.66
C GLU A 162 -9.62 10.70 -10.21
N GLN A 163 -8.83 9.64 -10.00
CA GLN A 163 -8.50 9.15 -8.67
C GLN A 163 -7.69 10.20 -7.87
N ARG A 164 -6.71 10.85 -8.51
CA ARG A 164 -5.89 11.87 -7.85
C ARG A 164 -6.65 13.18 -7.61
N MET A 165 -7.49 13.61 -8.55
CA MET A 165 -8.38 14.76 -8.36
C MET A 165 -9.45 14.47 -7.31
N GLY A 166 -10.01 13.26 -7.23
CA GLY A 166 -10.95 12.90 -6.17
C GLY A 166 -10.37 13.07 -4.77
N VAL A 167 -9.14 12.58 -4.56
CA VAL A 167 -8.43 12.77 -3.28
C VAL A 167 -8.01 14.22 -3.06
N THR A 168 -7.54 14.94 -4.09
CA THR A 168 -7.10 16.34 -3.97
C THR A 168 -8.28 17.31 -3.73
N VAL A 169 -9.43 17.06 -4.35
CA VAL A 169 -10.66 17.85 -4.14
C VAL A 169 -11.20 17.58 -2.75
N ALA A 170 -11.29 16.31 -2.32
CA ALA A 170 -11.77 15.96 -0.99
C ALA A 170 -10.86 16.51 0.14
N THR A 171 -9.54 16.51 -0.06
CA THR A 171 -8.58 17.13 0.88
C THR A 171 -8.66 18.66 0.87
N GLY A 172 -8.86 19.28 -0.30
CA GLY A 172 -9.11 20.73 -0.40
C GLY A 172 -10.42 21.17 0.24
N GLU A 173 -11.48 20.38 0.11
CA GLU A 173 -12.76 20.56 0.80
C GLU A 173 -12.59 20.45 2.32
N LEU A 174 -11.87 19.43 2.80
CA LEU A 174 -11.60 19.25 4.23
C LEU A 174 -10.77 20.42 4.80
N ALA A 175 -9.74 20.89 4.09
CA ALA A 175 -8.95 22.05 4.49
C ALA A 175 -9.80 23.34 4.55
N SER A 176 -10.71 23.51 3.59
CA SER A 176 -11.66 24.63 3.57
C SER A 176 -12.65 24.54 4.73
N ALA A 177 -13.19 23.35 5.01
CA ALA A 177 -14.10 23.08 6.13
C ALA A 177 -13.43 23.34 7.48
N LEU A 178 -12.17 22.92 7.64
CA LEU A 178 -11.37 23.18 8.82
C LEU A 178 -11.18 24.69 9.06
N THR A 179 -10.80 25.42 8.01
CA THR A 179 -10.66 26.89 8.05
C THR A 179 -11.98 27.59 8.37
N ALA A 180 -13.09 27.05 7.86
CA ALA A 180 -14.44 27.55 8.11
C ALA A 180 -14.99 27.17 9.50
N GLY A 181 -14.26 26.41 10.32
CA GLY A 181 -14.70 25.99 11.65
C GLY A 181 -15.84 24.96 11.62
N GLN A 182 -15.97 24.20 10.55
CA GLN A 182 -17.01 23.17 10.37
C GLN A 182 -16.64 21.83 11.04
N ILE A 183 -15.35 21.61 11.29
CA ILE A 183 -14.87 20.48 12.08
C ILE A 183 -14.91 20.88 13.55
N VAL A 184 -15.85 20.30 14.30
CA VAL A 184 -16.12 20.65 15.70
C VAL A 184 -16.07 19.43 16.61
N PRO A 185 -15.66 19.58 17.88
CA PRO A 185 -15.73 18.51 18.86
C PRO A 185 -17.17 18.22 19.28
N TRP A 186 -17.53 16.95 19.28
CA TRP A 186 -18.62 16.40 20.07
C TRP A 186 -18.03 15.63 21.25
N TYR A 187 -18.78 15.54 22.35
CA TYR A 187 -18.23 15.13 23.64
C TYR A 187 -18.91 13.88 24.14
N GLN A 188 -18.12 12.83 24.38
CA GLN A 188 -18.59 11.61 25.02
C GLN A 188 -18.16 11.58 26.49
N PRO A 189 -19.06 11.31 27.45
CA PRO A 189 -18.71 11.34 28.87
C PRO A 189 -17.88 10.13 29.29
N ILE A 190 -16.84 10.38 30.09
CA ILE A 190 -16.03 9.37 30.77
C ILE A 190 -16.54 9.23 32.21
N ILE A 191 -16.93 8.02 32.60
CA ILE A 191 -17.57 7.73 33.88
C ILE A 191 -16.64 6.91 34.77
N GLU A 192 -16.40 7.37 36.00
CA GLU A 192 -15.75 6.58 37.05
C GLU A 192 -16.73 5.53 37.59
N LEU A 193 -16.34 4.25 37.49
CA LEU A 193 -17.23 3.12 37.75
C LEU A 193 -17.55 2.92 39.24
N SER A 194 -16.73 3.44 40.15
CA SER A 194 -16.90 3.27 41.60
C SER A 194 -18.07 4.10 42.16
N ASN A 195 -18.28 5.30 41.62
CA ASN A 195 -19.25 6.28 42.12
C ASN A 195 -20.16 6.85 41.01
N HIS A 196 -20.08 6.29 39.79
CA HIS A 196 -20.80 6.73 38.60
C HIS A 196 -20.60 8.22 38.27
N ARG A 197 -19.42 8.77 38.61
CA ARG A 197 -19.12 10.19 38.41
C ARG A 197 -18.60 10.48 37.01
N VAL A 198 -19.10 11.55 36.40
CA VAL A 198 -18.49 12.09 35.18
C VAL A 198 -17.16 12.70 35.58
N VAL A 199 -16.05 12.10 35.13
CA VAL A 199 -14.68 12.58 35.43
C VAL A 199 -14.12 13.47 34.32
N GLY A 200 -14.67 13.35 33.12
CA GLY A 200 -14.24 14.11 31.97
C GLY A 200 -15.04 13.76 30.73
N PHE A 201 -14.56 14.27 29.60
CA PHE A 201 -15.13 14.01 28.29
C PHE A 201 -14.03 13.72 27.29
N GLU A 202 -14.32 12.86 26.33
CA GLU A 202 -13.52 12.70 25.13
C GLU A 202 -14.08 13.58 24.02
N ALA A 203 -13.21 14.38 23.41
CA ALA A 203 -13.53 15.21 22.26
C ALA A 203 -13.34 14.43 20.96
N LEU A 204 -14.45 14.12 20.32
CA LEU A 204 -14.51 13.39 19.06
C LEU A 204 -14.85 14.34 17.92
N ALA A 205 -14.03 14.39 16.89
CA ALA A 205 -14.25 15.27 15.75
C ALA A 205 -15.57 14.94 15.04
N ARG A 206 -16.30 15.96 14.61
CA ARG A 206 -17.47 15.85 13.73
C ARG A 206 -17.42 16.92 12.67
N TRP A 207 -17.67 16.54 11.43
CA TRP A 207 -17.81 17.50 10.35
C TRP A 207 -19.27 17.90 10.22
N VAL A 208 -19.58 19.12 10.62
CA VAL A 208 -20.91 19.72 10.46
C VAL A 208 -20.95 20.49 9.14
N HIS A 209 -21.69 19.96 8.18
CA HIS A 209 -21.85 20.57 6.87
C HIS A 209 -22.77 21.80 6.93
N PRO A 210 -22.68 22.74 5.97
CA PRO A 210 -23.55 23.92 5.92
C PRO A 210 -25.04 23.62 5.87
N ASP A 211 -25.43 22.44 5.37
CA ASP A 211 -26.82 21.98 5.31
C ASP A 211 -27.32 21.36 6.64
N GLY A 212 -26.45 21.29 7.65
CA GLY A 212 -26.73 20.71 8.96
C GLY A 212 -26.50 19.20 9.06
N THR A 213 -26.09 18.54 7.99
CA THR A 213 -25.69 17.12 8.05
C THR A 213 -24.38 16.95 8.80
N VAL A 214 -24.19 15.81 9.46
CA VAL A 214 -23.00 15.52 10.26
C VAL A 214 -22.31 14.28 9.73
N SER A 215 -21.02 14.40 9.42
CA SER A 215 -20.18 13.27 9.06
C SER A 215 -19.33 12.80 10.23
N GLU A 216 -19.21 11.48 10.35
CA GLU A 216 -18.44 10.79 11.37
C GLU A 216 -16.94 10.74 11.01
N PRO A 217 -16.03 10.69 12.00
CA PRO A 217 -14.57 10.66 11.82
C PRO A 217 -14.08 9.75 10.69
N ASN A 218 -14.60 8.51 10.64
CA ASN A 218 -14.17 7.48 9.69
C ASN A 218 -14.38 7.85 8.21
N SER A 219 -15.19 8.88 7.92
CA SER A 219 -15.43 9.36 6.56
C SER A 219 -14.43 10.42 6.07
N PHE A 220 -13.74 11.12 6.99
CA PHE A 220 -12.88 12.25 6.62
C PHE A 220 -11.49 12.24 7.26
N ILE A 221 -11.28 11.59 8.41
CA ILE A 221 -9.95 11.45 9.02
C ILE A 221 -8.95 10.75 8.06
N PRO A 222 -9.31 9.65 7.35
CA PRO A 222 -8.40 9.01 6.39
C PRO A 222 -7.95 9.91 5.24
N LEU A 223 -8.69 10.99 4.95
CA LEU A 223 -8.30 11.97 3.93
C LEU A 223 -7.15 12.87 4.43
N ALA A 224 -7.06 13.10 5.74
CA ALA A 224 -6.07 13.96 6.37
C ALA A 224 -4.86 13.20 6.94
N GLU A 225 -5.01 11.93 7.32
CA GLU A 225 -3.99 11.10 8.02
C GLU A 225 -2.59 11.17 7.38
N ASP A 226 -2.52 11.15 6.05
CA ASP A 226 -1.26 11.16 5.28
C ASP A 226 -0.78 12.57 4.90
N SER A 227 -1.33 13.62 5.50
CA SER A 227 -0.95 15.02 5.27
C SER A 227 -0.80 15.81 6.58
N ASP A 228 -0.25 17.01 6.52
CA ASP A 228 -0.14 17.90 7.69
C ASP A 228 -1.51 18.47 8.12
N LEU A 229 -2.56 18.26 7.31
CA LEU A 229 -3.93 18.64 7.63
C LEU A 229 -4.45 17.92 8.89
N ILE A 230 -3.93 16.73 9.21
CA ILE A 230 -4.31 16.04 10.46
C ILE A 230 -3.83 16.82 11.69
N ILE A 231 -2.65 17.45 11.61
CA ILE A 231 -2.09 18.27 12.69
C ILE A 231 -2.96 19.51 12.91
N ASP A 232 -3.32 20.18 11.82
CA ASP A 232 -4.20 21.36 11.89
C ASP A 232 -5.57 21.02 12.48
N MET A 233 -6.10 19.84 12.13
CA MET A 233 -7.38 19.34 12.62
C MET A 233 -7.32 19.02 14.12
N ASP A 234 -6.32 18.27 14.57
CA ASP A 234 -6.10 17.92 15.98
C ASP A 234 -6.00 19.19 16.83
N LEU A 235 -5.21 20.17 16.40
CA LEU A 235 -5.07 21.46 17.09
C LEU A 235 -6.37 22.27 17.11
N ALA A 236 -7.17 22.24 16.03
CA ALA A 236 -8.45 22.96 15.97
C ALA A 236 -9.49 22.34 16.92
N VAL A 237 -9.62 21.01 16.89
CA VAL A 237 -10.52 20.25 17.77
C VAL A 237 -10.11 20.44 19.23
N MET A 238 -8.82 20.28 19.54
CA MET A 238 -8.25 20.51 20.87
C MET A 238 -8.53 21.94 21.37
N ARG A 239 -8.28 22.96 20.54
CA ARG A 239 -8.52 24.36 20.93
C ARG A 239 -9.97 24.58 21.34
N ARG A 240 -10.92 24.07 20.57
CA ARG A 240 -12.35 24.22 20.88
C ARG A 240 -12.74 23.42 22.12
N ALA A 241 -12.26 22.18 22.24
CA ALA A 241 -12.49 21.32 23.38
C ALA A 241 -12.01 21.95 24.70
N LEU A 242 -10.84 22.57 24.70
CA LEU A 242 -10.29 23.20 25.90
C LEU A 242 -11.02 24.50 26.28
N ILE A 243 -11.51 25.26 25.31
CA ILE A 243 -12.39 26.41 25.57
C ILE A 243 -13.68 25.94 26.26
N ASP A 244 -14.31 24.89 25.75
CA ASP A 244 -15.54 24.35 26.33
C ASP A 244 -15.28 23.74 27.73
N LEU A 245 -14.16 23.02 27.91
CA LEU A 245 -13.72 22.52 29.22
C LEU A 245 -13.57 23.66 30.24
N LYS A 246 -12.95 24.78 29.85
CA LYS A 246 -12.74 25.92 30.75
C LYS A 246 -14.06 26.47 31.30
N VAL A 247 -15.11 26.50 30.46
CA VAL A 247 -16.46 26.90 30.88
C VAL A 247 -17.02 25.88 31.88
N TRP A 248 -16.91 24.58 31.60
CA TRP A 248 -17.45 23.55 32.50
C TRP A 248 -16.71 23.48 33.84
N GLN A 249 -15.41 23.78 33.85
CA GLN A 249 -14.59 23.85 35.06
C GLN A 249 -15.00 24.97 36.03
N GLN A 250 -15.79 25.95 35.60
CA GLN A 250 -16.39 26.93 36.51
C GLN A 250 -17.37 26.28 37.49
N THR A 251 -18.02 25.19 37.07
CA THR A 251 -18.97 24.42 37.90
C THR A 251 -18.33 23.20 38.56
N ASP A 252 -17.35 22.59 37.88
CA ASP A 252 -16.66 21.40 38.37
C ASP A 252 -15.18 21.46 37.95
N PRO A 253 -14.31 22.03 38.81
CA PRO A 253 -12.89 22.20 38.51
C PRO A 253 -12.14 20.88 38.29
N THR A 254 -12.74 19.74 38.62
CA THR A 254 -12.10 18.42 38.53
C THR A 254 -12.23 17.77 37.16
N LEU A 255 -13.06 18.35 36.27
CA LEU A 255 -13.27 17.80 34.93
C LEU A 255 -11.99 17.82 34.10
N ARG A 256 -11.82 16.73 33.33
CA ARG A 256 -10.73 16.53 32.38
C ARG A 256 -11.24 16.51 30.95
N MET A 257 -10.34 16.73 30.00
CA MET A 257 -10.61 16.61 28.57
C MET A 257 -9.61 15.64 27.92
N SER A 258 -10.15 14.59 27.31
CA SER A 258 -9.44 13.66 26.44
C SER A 258 -9.47 14.18 24.99
N VAL A 259 -8.31 14.26 24.35
CA VAL A 259 -8.18 14.64 22.92
C VAL A 259 -7.26 13.67 22.20
N ASN A 260 -7.69 13.25 21.01
CA ASN A 260 -6.89 12.41 20.12
C ASN A 260 -5.77 13.23 19.46
N ILE A 261 -4.55 12.69 19.40
CA ILE A 261 -3.39 13.31 18.76
C ILE A 261 -2.69 12.29 17.84
N SER A 262 -2.50 12.67 16.58
CA SER A 262 -1.74 11.88 15.61
C SER A 262 -0.24 11.88 15.87
N SER A 263 0.42 10.74 15.61
CA SER A 263 1.90 10.66 15.66
C SER A 263 2.63 11.62 14.74
N ARG A 264 1.97 12.15 13.69
CA ARG A 264 2.57 13.12 12.77
C ARG A 264 2.96 14.42 13.43
N HIS A 265 2.36 14.76 14.58
CA HIS A 265 2.82 15.89 15.37
C HIS A 265 4.33 15.80 15.65
N PHE A 266 4.84 14.61 15.97
CA PHE A 266 6.23 14.42 16.40
C PHE A 266 7.26 14.60 15.29
N ASP A 267 6.85 14.65 14.03
CA ASP A 267 7.75 14.94 12.90
C ASP A 267 8.10 16.43 12.78
N SER A 268 7.34 17.32 13.43
CA SER A 268 7.59 18.77 13.48
C SER A 268 8.51 19.12 14.66
N GLU A 269 9.45 20.05 14.51
CA GLU A 269 10.34 20.45 15.62
C GLU A 269 9.60 21.17 16.77
N ASP A 270 8.50 21.88 16.47
CA ASP A 270 7.75 22.74 17.42
C ASP A 270 6.48 22.08 17.98
N TRP A 271 6.37 20.76 17.86
CA TRP A 271 5.15 20.01 18.17
C TRP A 271 4.64 20.22 19.61
N LEU A 272 5.53 20.14 20.60
CA LEU A 272 5.19 20.28 22.01
C LEU A 272 4.80 21.72 22.34
N ALA A 273 5.50 22.69 21.74
CA ALA A 273 5.20 24.10 21.92
C ALA A 273 3.81 24.45 21.38
N SER A 274 3.39 23.83 20.26
CA SER A 274 2.06 24.03 19.69
C SER A 274 0.95 23.51 20.58
N LEU A 275 1.09 22.30 21.13
CA LEU A 275 0.12 21.73 22.08
C LEU A 275 0.00 22.60 23.34
N LEU A 276 1.13 23.02 23.91
CA LEU A 276 1.15 23.89 25.07
C LEU A 276 0.52 25.26 24.80
N ALA A 277 0.83 25.86 23.64
CA ALA A 277 0.27 27.15 23.27
C ALA A 277 -1.26 27.09 23.18
N VAL A 278 -1.83 26.03 22.61
CA VAL A 278 -3.28 25.81 22.56
C VAL A 278 -3.87 25.67 23.96
N THR A 279 -3.27 24.84 24.82
CA THR A 279 -3.75 24.62 26.19
C THR A 279 -3.73 25.88 27.05
N LEU A 280 -2.60 26.58 27.05
CA LEU A 280 -2.41 27.79 27.86
C LEU A 280 -3.29 28.94 27.36
N SER A 281 -3.49 29.08 26.05
CA SER A 281 -4.36 30.11 25.47
C SER A 281 -5.84 29.90 25.85
N ALA A 282 -6.27 28.66 26.08
CA ALA A 282 -7.61 28.36 26.60
C ALA A 282 -7.74 28.60 28.13
N GLY A 283 -6.64 28.90 28.82
CA GLY A 283 -6.62 29.08 30.27
C GLY A 283 -6.86 27.79 31.06
N VAL A 284 -6.57 26.65 30.46
CA VAL A 284 -6.69 25.31 31.05
C VAL A 284 -5.31 24.84 31.51
N SER A 285 -5.23 24.12 32.62
CA SER A 285 -3.99 23.48 33.07
C SER A 285 -3.69 22.25 32.21
N PRO A 286 -2.45 22.02 31.74
CA PRO A 286 -2.07 20.77 31.08
C PRO A 286 -2.43 19.51 31.88
N ALA A 287 -2.41 19.61 33.22
CA ALA A 287 -2.81 18.53 34.12
C ALA A 287 -4.28 18.10 34.01
N SER A 288 -5.14 18.91 33.39
CA SER A 288 -6.55 18.59 33.10
C SER A 288 -6.77 18.01 31.70
N VAL A 289 -5.70 17.79 30.93
CA VAL A 289 -5.77 17.33 29.55
C VAL A 289 -5.12 15.94 29.42
N ASP A 290 -5.89 15.02 28.88
CA ASP A 290 -5.52 13.66 28.54
C ASP A 290 -5.26 13.62 27.02
N LEU A 291 -4.03 13.32 26.60
CA LEU A 291 -3.63 13.20 25.19
C LEU A 291 -3.66 11.71 24.81
N GLU A 292 -4.55 11.35 23.89
CA GLU A 292 -4.79 9.99 23.43
C GLU A 292 -3.98 9.70 22.17
N LEU A 293 -3.14 8.67 22.22
CA LEU A 293 -2.32 8.20 21.11
C LEU A 293 -2.95 6.92 20.54
N THR A 294 -3.35 6.96 19.28
CA THR A 294 -3.98 5.80 18.62
C THR A 294 -2.98 4.69 18.31
N GLU A 295 -3.38 3.42 18.42
CA GLU A 295 -2.50 2.25 18.13
C GLU A 295 -2.01 2.24 16.67
N THR A 296 -2.84 2.73 15.74
CA THR A 296 -2.53 2.83 14.30
C THR A 296 -1.44 3.86 13.98
N ALA A 297 -1.13 4.72 14.95
CA ALA A 297 -0.01 5.63 14.87
C ALA A 297 1.27 4.79 14.92
N ARG A 298 1.77 4.41 13.73
CA ARG A 298 3.09 3.79 13.57
C ARG A 298 4.11 4.77 14.12
N LEU A 299 4.46 4.64 15.39
CA LEU A 299 5.60 5.31 15.96
C LEU A 299 6.79 4.83 15.14
N SER A 300 7.27 5.71 14.26
CA SER A 300 8.47 5.43 13.48
C SER A 300 9.58 5.05 14.47
N SER A 301 10.56 4.26 14.02
CA SER A 301 11.68 3.83 14.86
C SER A 301 12.45 4.99 15.53
N ARG A 302 12.21 6.23 15.10
CA ARG A 302 12.69 7.48 15.72
C ARG A 302 12.01 7.83 17.04
N HIS A 303 10.77 7.40 17.26
CA HIS A 303 9.96 7.73 18.45
C HIS A 303 9.78 6.54 19.40
N GLY A 304 10.52 5.44 19.18
CA GLY A 304 10.35 4.19 19.93
C GLY A 304 10.81 4.23 21.40
N ASP A 305 11.61 5.21 21.81
CA ASP A 305 12.17 5.27 23.17
C ASP A 305 11.22 5.89 24.23
N GLY A 306 10.05 6.37 23.82
CA GLY A 306 9.06 6.98 24.70
C GLY A 306 9.47 8.33 25.29
N THR A 307 10.51 8.98 24.75
CA THR A 307 10.97 10.30 25.22
C THR A 307 9.91 11.38 25.06
N PHE A 308 9.18 11.37 23.95
CA PHE A 308 8.08 12.30 23.68
C PHE A 308 6.96 12.22 24.75
N VAL A 309 6.63 11.00 25.23
CA VAL A 309 5.67 10.80 26.33
C VAL A 309 6.15 11.49 27.60
N ARG A 310 7.42 11.30 27.97
CA ARG A 310 8.01 11.96 29.14
C ARG A 310 8.05 13.47 29.01
N GLN A 311 8.27 14.00 27.80
CA GLN A 311 8.24 15.44 27.53
C GLN A 311 6.82 16.00 27.72
N MET A 312 5.78 15.33 27.23
CA MET A 312 4.38 15.71 27.48
C MET A 312 4.06 15.70 28.98
N GLN A 313 4.45 14.64 29.69
CA GLN A 313 4.26 14.51 31.13
C GLN A 313 5.01 15.57 31.93
N ALA A 314 6.24 15.92 31.53
CA ALA A 314 7.02 16.98 32.17
C ALA A 314 6.34 18.35 32.06
N CYS A 315 5.54 18.56 31.01
CA CYS A 315 4.72 19.76 30.86
C CYS A 315 3.35 19.66 31.57
N GLY A 316 3.06 18.52 32.18
CA GLY A 316 1.87 18.28 33.00
C GLY A 316 0.74 17.54 32.28
N PHE A 317 0.87 17.21 30.99
CA PHE A 317 -0.14 16.40 30.31
C PHE A 317 -0.20 14.97 30.88
N GLN A 318 -1.33 14.31 30.72
CA GLN A 318 -1.45 12.87 30.90
C GLN A 318 -1.55 12.21 29.53
N VAL A 319 -0.88 11.08 29.36
CA VAL A 319 -0.78 10.40 28.06
C VAL A 319 -1.50 9.06 28.15
N TRP A 320 -2.42 8.82 27.23
CA TRP A 320 -3.25 7.63 27.16
C TRP A 320 -2.96 6.88 25.87
N LEU A 321 -2.93 5.55 25.97
CA LEU A 321 -2.88 4.67 24.81
C LEU A 321 -4.30 4.26 24.45
N ASP A 322 -4.69 4.49 23.19
CA ASP A 322 -6.02 4.22 22.68
C ASP A 322 -6.08 2.95 21.80
N ASP A 323 -7.29 2.43 21.56
CA ASP A 323 -7.60 1.27 20.70
C ASP A 323 -6.94 -0.06 21.09
N PHE A 324 -6.60 -0.27 22.37
CA PHE A 324 -5.92 -1.49 22.81
C PHE A 324 -6.77 -2.75 22.53
N GLY A 325 -6.23 -3.63 21.69
CA GLY A 325 -6.86 -4.91 21.33
C GLY A 325 -7.33 -5.01 19.87
N THR A 326 -7.14 -3.96 19.06
CA THR A 326 -7.50 -3.94 17.64
C THR A 326 -6.34 -4.34 16.70
N GLY A 327 -5.09 -4.32 17.19
CA GLY A 327 -3.88 -4.65 16.42
C GLY A 327 -2.91 -5.63 17.10
N TRP A 328 -1.83 -5.95 16.38
CA TRP A 328 -0.87 -7.02 16.74
C TRP A 328 0.30 -6.53 17.62
N SER A 329 0.34 -5.24 17.98
CA SER A 329 1.52 -4.58 18.61
C SER A 329 1.25 -3.96 19.99
N SER A 330 0.02 -4.03 20.52
CA SER A 330 -0.44 -3.23 21.67
C SER A 330 0.30 -3.49 22.99
N LEU A 331 0.74 -4.73 23.25
CA LEU A 331 1.45 -5.05 24.51
C LEU A 331 2.90 -4.54 24.52
N GLU A 332 3.58 -4.58 23.38
CA GLU A 332 4.95 -4.08 23.28
C GLU A 332 5.01 -2.57 23.55
N TYR A 333 4.03 -1.81 23.06
CA TYR A 333 3.87 -0.39 23.36
C TYR A 333 3.60 -0.13 24.84
N LEU A 334 2.69 -0.91 25.46
CA LEU A 334 2.36 -0.79 26.88
C LEU A 334 3.59 -0.95 27.78
N LEU A 335 4.55 -1.78 27.35
CA LEU A 335 5.78 -2.05 28.11
C LEU A 335 6.92 -1.07 27.84
N ARG A 336 6.79 -0.25 26.79
CA ARG A 336 7.85 0.65 26.31
C ARG A 336 7.54 2.10 26.62
N LEU A 337 6.30 2.51 26.40
CA LEU A 337 5.84 3.87 26.60
C LEU A 337 5.44 4.06 28.06
N PRO A 338 5.97 5.07 28.77
CA PRO A 338 5.59 5.35 30.15
C PRO A 338 4.24 6.08 30.21
N ALA A 339 3.19 5.54 29.59
CA ALA A 339 1.86 6.16 29.53
C ALA A 339 1.16 6.14 30.91
N ASP A 340 0.26 7.10 31.13
CA ASP A 340 -0.51 7.25 32.37
C ASP A 340 -1.79 6.39 32.37
N GLY A 341 -2.32 6.05 31.18
CA GLY A 341 -3.54 5.28 31.06
C GLY A 341 -3.68 4.49 29.76
N LEU A 342 -4.65 3.58 29.77
CA LEU A 342 -4.98 2.67 28.68
C LEU A 342 -6.49 2.64 28.46
N LYS A 343 -6.93 2.81 27.20
CA LYS A 343 -8.31 2.59 26.80
C LYS A 343 -8.44 1.20 26.17
N ILE A 344 -9.39 0.41 26.70
CA ILE A 344 -9.70 -0.94 26.24
C ILE A 344 -10.79 -0.84 25.19
N ASP A 345 -10.48 -1.27 23.97
CA ASP A 345 -11.36 -1.14 22.82
C ASP A 345 -12.70 -1.89 22.98
N ARG A 346 -13.70 -1.41 22.24
CA ARG A 346 -15.05 -1.99 22.14
C ARG A 346 -15.04 -3.49 21.79
N MET A 347 -14.10 -3.99 21.00
CA MET A 347 -14.02 -5.42 20.66
C MET A 347 -13.90 -6.30 21.92
N LEU A 348 -13.10 -5.87 22.91
CA LEU A 348 -12.96 -6.59 24.17
C LEU A 348 -14.17 -6.39 25.09
N SER A 349 -14.81 -5.23 25.05
CA SER A 349 -16.00 -4.98 25.86
C SER A 349 -17.23 -5.77 25.41
N LEU A 350 -17.36 -6.06 24.10
CA LEU A 350 -18.37 -6.96 23.55
C LEU A 350 -18.26 -8.40 24.07
N ALA A 351 -17.06 -8.82 24.51
CA ALA A 351 -16.81 -10.16 25.04
C ALA A 351 -17.03 -10.28 26.56
N LEU A 352 -17.37 -9.19 27.26
CA LEU A 352 -17.65 -9.19 28.69
C LEU A 352 -18.80 -10.12 29.06
N GLY A 353 -18.64 -10.86 30.16
CA GLY A 353 -19.56 -11.89 30.60
C GLY A 353 -19.29 -13.26 29.98
N THR A 354 -18.34 -13.37 29.06
CA THR A 354 -17.82 -14.67 28.60
C THR A 354 -16.56 -15.05 29.42
N PRO A 355 -16.27 -16.34 29.61
CA PRO A 355 -15.07 -16.76 30.34
C PRO A 355 -13.77 -16.22 29.75
N ILE A 356 -13.69 -16.11 28.41
CA ILE A 356 -12.49 -15.62 27.71
C ILE A 356 -12.39 -14.10 27.81
N GLY A 357 -13.47 -13.36 27.49
CA GLY A 357 -13.46 -11.91 27.56
C GLY A 357 -13.20 -11.38 28.97
N ASP A 358 -13.81 -11.98 29.99
CA ASP A 358 -13.56 -11.63 31.38
C ASP A 358 -12.11 -11.88 31.80
N ALA A 359 -11.53 -13.01 31.38
CA ALA A 359 -10.14 -13.32 31.67
C ALA A 359 -9.21 -12.29 31.00
N LEU A 360 -9.46 -11.92 29.74
CA LEU A 360 -8.68 -10.92 29.01
C LEU A 360 -8.75 -9.55 29.68
N VAL A 361 -9.96 -9.04 29.93
CA VAL A 361 -10.15 -7.73 30.56
C VAL A 361 -9.54 -7.70 31.96
N ARG A 362 -9.74 -8.74 32.78
CA ARG A 362 -9.10 -8.85 34.11
C ARG A 362 -7.58 -8.82 34.01
N SER A 363 -7.01 -9.49 33.02
CA SER A 363 -5.57 -9.56 32.83
C SER A 363 -5.00 -8.18 32.47
N VAL A 364 -5.67 -7.47 31.56
CA VAL A 364 -5.31 -6.10 31.16
C VAL A 364 -5.43 -5.14 32.34
N THR A 365 -6.55 -5.14 33.06
CA THR A 365 -6.76 -4.24 34.21
C THR A 365 -5.80 -4.53 35.37
N ASP A 366 -5.43 -5.79 35.60
CA ASP A 366 -4.43 -6.16 36.60
C ASP A 366 -3.03 -5.72 36.20
N LEU A 367 -2.66 -5.86 34.93
CA LEU A 367 -1.38 -5.40 34.39
C LEU A 367 -1.27 -3.88 34.51
N THR A 368 -2.24 -3.13 34.00
CA THR A 368 -2.22 -1.66 34.05
C THR A 368 -2.14 -1.17 35.49
N ARG A 369 -2.86 -1.81 36.43
CA ARG A 369 -2.78 -1.46 37.85
C ARG A 369 -1.38 -1.65 38.43
N ARG A 370 -0.69 -2.75 38.07
CA ARG A 370 0.70 -3.02 38.50
C ARG A 370 1.70 -2.04 37.87
N LEU A 371 1.42 -1.58 36.66
CA LEU A 371 2.19 -0.53 35.97
C LEU A 371 1.89 0.88 36.50
N GLY A 372 0.93 1.03 37.42
CA GLY A 372 0.48 2.34 37.91
C GLY A 372 -0.38 3.13 36.91
N MET A 373 -0.89 2.46 35.87
CA MET A 373 -1.72 3.03 34.83
C MET A 373 -3.21 2.97 35.17
N ARG A 374 -3.95 3.95 34.67
CA ARG A 374 -5.42 4.01 34.74
C ARG A 374 -6.05 3.27 33.55
N THR A 375 -7.28 2.79 33.73
CA THR A 375 -8.01 2.09 32.66
C THR A 375 -9.36 2.71 32.38
N THR A 376 -9.67 2.85 31.10
CA THR A 376 -11.02 3.15 30.61
C THR A 376 -11.45 2.00 29.72
N ILE A 377 -12.66 1.49 29.90
CA ILE A 377 -13.25 0.51 28.97
C ILE A 377 -14.30 1.17 28.09
N GLU A 378 -14.22 0.89 26.80
CA GLU A 378 -15.08 1.55 25.80
C GLU A 378 -16.22 0.67 25.31
N GLY A 379 -17.19 1.28 24.63
CA GLY A 379 -18.25 0.55 23.94
C GLY A 379 -19.23 -0.19 24.85
N LEU A 380 -19.38 0.22 26.11
CA LEU A 380 -20.38 -0.37 27.00
C LEU A 380 -21.81 0.07 26.63
N GLU A 381 -22.66 -0.90 26.27
CA GLU A 381 -24.05 -0.65 25.87
C GLU A 381 -25.09 -1.24 26.83
N ALA A 382 -24.70 -2.19 27.69
CA ALA A 382 -25.61 -2.93 28.57
C ALA A 382 -25.28 -2.77 30.06
N PRO A 383 -26.28 -2.66 30.96
CA PRO A 383 -26.06 -2.57 32.41
C PRO A 383 -25.22 -3.71 32.98
N ALA A 384 -25.42 -4.94 32.49
CA ALA A 384 -24.67 -6.11 32.92
C ALA A 384 -23.17 -5.99 32.59
N ALA A 385 -22.83 -5.42 31.43
CA ALA A 385 -21.45 -5.20 31.02
C ALA A 385 -20.76 -4.14 31.90
N VAL A 386 -21.48 -3.09 32.32
CA VAL A 386 -20.99 -2.09 33.27
C VAL A 386 -20.68 -2.70 34.64
N GLY A 387 -21.61 -3.51 35.16
CA GLY A 387 -21.39 -4.24 36.42
C GLY A 387 -20.17 -5.16 36.33
N ARG A 388 -20.04 -5.88 35.22
CA ARG A 388 -18.93 -6.80 35.01
C ARG A 388 -17.58 -6.10 34.84
N ALA A 389 -17.50 -5.02 34.06
CA ALA A 389 -16.30 -4.21 33.94
C ALA A 389 -15.80 -3.68 35.29
N ARG A 390 -16.73 -3.26 36.15
CA ARG A 390 -16.44 -2.82 37.53
C ARG A 390 -15.85 -3.96 38.38
N GLU A 391 -16.42 -5.16 38.31
CA GLU A 391 -15.90 -6.36 39.01
C GLU A 391 -14.53 -6.83 38.52
N LEU A 392 -14.19 -6.52 37.27
CA LEU A 392 -12.91 -6.83 36.65
C LEU A 392 -11.87 -5.74 36.91
N GLY A 393 -12.21 -4.68 37.65
CA GLY A 393 -11.27 -3.67 38.11
C GLY A 393 -10.94 -2.57 37.08
N ALA A 394 -11.82 -2.34 36.10
CA ALA A 394 -11.76 -1.14 35.28
C ALA A 394 -12.06 0.11 36.13
N LEU A 395 -11.29 1.19 35.96
CA LEU A 395 -11.48 2.42 36.73
C LEU A 395 -12.59 3.29 36.13
N ASN A 396 -12.50 3.53 34.82
CA ASN A 396 -13.40 4.37 34.06
C ASN A 396 -14.11 3.57 32.96
N ALA A 397 -15.20 4.12 32.44
CA ALA A 397 -15.95 3.56 31.32
C ALA A 397 -16.54 4.63 30.40
N GLN A 398 -16.70 4.25 29.14
CA GLN A 398 -17.41 4.97 28.09
C GLN A 398 -18.34 4.01 27.34
N GLY A 399 -19.38 4.56 26.72
CA GLY A 399 -20.29 3.79 25.87
C GLY A 399 -21.71 4.33 25.83
N PHE A 400 -22.49 3.82 24.87
CA PHE A 400 -23.84 4.29 24.61
C PHE A 400 -24.82 4.00 25.74
N PHE A 401 -24.47 3.10 26.66
CA PHE A 401 -25.20 2.94 27.92
C PHE A 401 -25.33 4.27 28.70
N PHE A 402 -24.27 5.09 28.70
CA PHE A 402 -24.26 6.39 29.36
C PHE A 402 -24.73 7.49 28.41
N SER A 403 -24.03 7.61 27.28
CA SER A 403 -24.34 8.55 26.21
C SER A 403 -23.47 8.27 24.97
N ALA A 404 -24.04 8.49 23.79
CA ALA A 404 -23.25 8.79 22.60
C ALA A 404 -22.55 10.16 22.76
N ALA A 405 -21.62 10.47 21.86
CA ALA A 405 -21.06 11.80 21.77
C ALA A 405 -22.15 12.83 21.46
N VAL A 406 -22.14 13.97 22.13
CA VAL A 406 -23.15 15.04 21.94
C VAL A 406 -22.48 16.41 21.78
N PRO A 407 -23.13 17.39 21.12
CA PRO A 407 -22.62 18.76 21.04
C PRO A 407 -22.43 19.42 22.41
N ALA A 408 -21.55 20.41 22.50
CA ALA A 408 -21.27 21.17 23.73
C ALA A 408 -22.53 21.69 24.44
N ALA A 409 -23.54 22.11 23.67
CA ALA A 409 -24.79 22.67 24.18
C ALA A 409 -25.63 21.68 25.01
N GLU A 410 -25.48 20.37 24.77
CA GLU A 410 -26.22 19.33 25.46
C GLU A 410 -25.54 18.84 26.75
N ILE A 411 -24.27 19.19 26.94
CA ILE A 411 -23.46 18.71 28.07
C ILE A 411 -24.04 19.09 29.44
N PRO A 412 -24.56 20.32 29.68
CA PRO A 412 -25.20 20.64 30.96
C PRO A 412 -26.37 19.72 31.29
N ALA A 413 -27.26 19.45 30.32
CA ALA A 413 -28.42 18.58 30.50
C ALA A 413 -27.99 17.12 30.70
N LEU A 414 -27.00 16.66 29.94
CA LEU A 414 -26.40 15.33 30.06
C LEU A 414 -25.84 15.10 31.48
N ARG A 415 -25.08 16.07 32.02
CA ARG A 415 -24.52 15.98 33.37
C ARG A 415 -25.61 15.90 34.44
N SER A 416 -26.67 16.70 34.33
CA SER A 416 -27.82 16.63 35.25
C SER A 416 -28.51 15.27 35.21
N ARG A 417 -28.73 14.70 34.01
CA ARG A 417 -29.32 13.37 33.82
C ARG A 417 -28.47 12.27 34.45
N LEU A 418 -27.16 12.27 34.21
CA LEU A 418 -26.24 11.27 34.76
C LEU A 418 -26.11 11.40 36.29
N ALA A 419 -26.15 12.62 36.83
CA ALA A 419 -26.15 12.82 38.29
C ALA A 419 -27.41 12.25 38.97
N GLN A 420 -28.58 12.35 38.34
CA GLN A 420 -29.82 11.78 38.87
C GLN A 420 -29.81 10.25 38.87
N GLN A 421 -29.19 9.63 37.87
CA GLN A 421 -29.05 8.17 37.79
C GLN A 421 -28.15 7.59 38.91
N ARG A 422 -27.29 8.40 39.53
CA ARG A 422 -26.44 7.96 40.67
C ARG A 422 -27.23 7.60 41.91
N GLY A 423 -28.40 8.21 42.13
CA GLY A 423 -29.21 7.98 43.33
C GLY A 423 -29.79 6.56 43.45
N LEU A 424 -29.43 5.65 42.54
CA LEU A 424 -29.94 4.28 42.43
C LEU A 424 -28.85 3.21 42.60
N VAL A 425 -27.58 3.59 42.84
CA VAL A 425 -26.45 2.65 42.99
C VAL A 425 -25.70 2.96 44.29
N ASP A 426 -25.61 1.98 45.19
CA ASP A 426 -24.88 2.15 46.45
C ASP A 426 -23.38 2.35 46.19
N PRO A 427 -22.75 3.41 46.73
CA PRO A 427 -21.31 3.61 46.65
C PRO A 427 -20.58 2.55 47.47
N ILE A 428 -19.52 1.97 46.91
CA ILE A 428 -18.58 1.09 47.61
C ILE A 428 -17.26 1.85 47.75
N PRO A 429 -16.57 1.80 48.91
CA PRO A 429 -15.30 2.50 49.11
C PRO A 429 -14.26 2.11 48.04
N ASN A 430 -13.57 3.12 47.52
CA ASN A 430 -12.49 2.94 46.56
C ASN A 430 -11.32 2.19 47.24
N PRO A 431 -10.82 1.06 46.71
CA PRO A 431 -9.68 0.35 47.28
C PRO A 431 -8.38 1.17 47.28
N LEU A 432 -8.33 2.29 46.54
CA LEU A 432 -7.19 3.21 46.50
C LEU A 432 -7.25 4.32 47.57
N GLU A 433 -8.40 4.56 48.20
CA GLU A 433 -8.50 5.57 49.27
C GLU A 433 -7.87 5.11 50.58
N THR A 434 -7.75 3.80 50.83
CA THR A 434 -7.06 3.26 52.01
C THR A 434 -5.53 3.33 51.92
N ALA A 435 -4.97 3.76 50.76
CA ALA A 435 -3.54 3.95 50.57
C ALA A 435 -3.10 5.43 50.51
N ASN A 436 -4.05 6.39 50.58
CA ASN A 436 -3.81 7.79 50.24
C ASN A 436 -3.55 8.73 51.43
N ASP A 437 -3.53 8.25 52.67
CA ASP A 437 -3.22 9.11 53.84
C ASP A 437 -1.75 9.58 53.91
N ASP A 438 -0.86 9.04 53.07
CA ASP A 438 0.58 9.40 53.06
C ASP A 438 1.02 10.30 51.88
N MET A 439 0.10 10.78 51.02
CA MET A 439 0.47 11.47 49.76
C MET A 439 0.32 13.00 49.74
N HIS A 440 0.14 13.67 50.88
CA HIS A 440 0.20 15.13 51.00
C HIS A 440 1.57 15.59 51.57
N ALA A 441 2.61 15.57 50.74
CA ALA A 441 3.85 16.30 51.01
C ALA A 441 4.36 16.98 49.72
N PRO A 442 4.85 18.23 49.79
CA PRO A 442 5.24 18.99 48.61
C PRO A 442 6.49 18.40 47.96
N ALA A 443 6.54 18.51 46.63
CA ALA A 443 7.61 17.99 45.79
C ALA A 443 8.96 18.68 46.08
N THR A 444 9.76 18.10 46.96
CA THR A 444 11.20 18.34 47.01
C THR A 444 11.94 17.03 47.26
N ASP A 445 12.90 16.76 46.38
CA ASP A 445 13.97 15.77 46.49
C ASP A 445 13.57 14.29 46.37
N ARG A 446 13.54 13.79 45.12
CA ARG A 446 13.58 12.35 44.82
C ARG A 446 14.96 11.97 44.31
N THR A 447 15.95 11.92 45.20
CA THR A 447 17.09 11.03 45.01
C THR A 447 16.64 9.60 45.29
N HIS A 448 16.61 8.76 44.26
CA HIS A 448 16.34 7.32 44.37
C HIS A 448 17.35 6.63 45.30
N PRO A 449 16.93 5.94 46.37
CA PRO A 449 17.78 4.98 47.06
C PRO A 449 17.56 3.57 46.49
N GLY A 450 18.66 2.93 46.07
CA GLY A 450 18.82 1.47 46.02
C GLY A 450 17.92 0.68 45.06
N ALA A 451 18.28 0.65 43.77
CA ALA A 451 17.83 -0.39 42.86
C ALA A 451 18.51 -1.73 43.22
N THR A 452 17.83 -2.54 44.04
CA THR A 452 18.13 -3.97 44.18
C THR A 452 17.12 -4.76 43.35
N ASP A 453 17.63 -5.68 42.52
CA ASP A 453 16.93 -6.66 41.68
C ASP A 453 15.48 -6.95 42.09
N ARG A 454 14.52 -6.40 41.35
CA ARG A 454 13.15 -6.92 41.31
C ARG A 454 12.97 -7.69 39.99
N PRO A 455 12.58 -8.97 40.02
CA PRO A 455 12.42 -9.76 38.81
C PRO A 455 11.27 -9.23 37.94
N VAL A 456 11.52 -9.17 36.63
CA VAL A 456 10.64 -8.72 35.53
C VAL A 456 9.24 -9.38 35.52
N VAL A 457 9.11 -10.54 36.19
CA VAL A 457 7.93 -11.43 36.15
C VAL A 457 6.76 -10.93 37.00
N ASP A 458 6.98 -10.07 38.00
CA ASP A 458 5.87 -9.60 38.84
C ASP A 458 4.99 -8.52 38.16
N GLY A 459 5.40 -7.99 37.00
CA GLY A 459 4.65 -6.99 36.24
C GLY A 459 3.63 -7.57 35.25
N LEU A 460 4.05 -8.53 34.40
CA LEU A 460 3.18 -9.18 33.41
C LEU A 460 2.54 -10.44 33.97
N THR A 461 1.20 -10.49 34.01
CA THR A 461 0.50 -11.75 34.28
C THR A 461 0.61 -12.69 33.08
N THR A 462 0.80 -13.98 33.33
CA THR A 462 0.84 -15.04 32.29
C THR A 462 -0.35 -14.97 31.34
N ALA A 463 -1.51 -14.52 31.83
CA ALA A 463 -2.73 -14.38 31.06
C ALA A 463 -2.69 -13.23 30.02
N VAL A 464 -2.00 -12.11 30.29
CA VAL A 464 -1.80 -11.06 29.26
C VAL A 464 -0.86 -11.55 28.17
N LEU A 465 0.24 -12.22 28.56
CA LEU A 465 1.15 -12.80 27.59
C LEU A 465 0.42 -13.82 26.71
N ASP A 466 -0.36 -14.73 27.31
CA ASP A 466 -1.14 -15.76 26.59
C ASP A 466 -2.24 -15.19 25.69
N ALA A 467 -2.67 -13.94 25.88
CA ALA A 467 -3.59 -13.25 25.00
C ALA A 467 -2.93 -12.80 23.69
N LEU A 468 -1.59 -12.65 23.67
CA LEU A 468 -0.88 -12.27 22.46
C LEU A 468 -0.89 -13.40 21.44
N PRO A 469 -1.20 -13.09 20.18
CA PRO A 469 -1.28 -14.10 19.13
C PRO A 469 0.10 -14.53 18.61
N ASP A 470 1.12 -13.67 18.73
CA ASP A 470 2.49 -13.95 18.28
C ASP A 470 3.31 -14.64 19.35
N ALA A 471 4.22 -15.52 18.93
CA ALA A 471 5.12 -16.22 19.83
C ALA A 471 6.06 -15.23 20.53
N THR A 472 5.81 -14.99 21.83
CA THR A 472 6.46 -13.94 22.61
C THR A 472 7.14 -14.50 23.85
N ALA A 473 8.39 -14.10 24.07
CA ALA A 473 9.16 -14.35 25.28
C ALA A 473 9.66 -13.05 25.89
N VAL A 474 9.61 -12.97 27.21
CA VAL A 474 10.20 -11.90 28.01
C VAL A 474 11.51 -12.42 28.59
N LEU A 475 12.57 -11.64 28.45
CA LEU A 475 13.93 -11.93 28.91
C LEU A 475 14.33 -10.94 30.00
N ASN A 476 15.13 -11.39 30.97
CA ASN A 476 15.80 -10.50 31.92
C ASN A 476 17.04 -9.81 31.30
N HIS A 477 17.74 -9.01 32.09
CA HIS A 477 18.95 -8.29 31.68
C HIS A 477 20.14 -9.21 31.31
N GLU A 478 20.09 -10.48 31.70
CA GLU A 478 21.09 -11.51 31.34
C GLU A 478 20.71 -12.28 30.07
N GLY A 479 19.53 -12.00 29.49
CA GLY A 479 19.00 -12.70 28.31
C GLY A 479 18.38 -14.07 28.64
N VAL A 480 18.03 -14.34 29.90
CA VAL A 480 17.31 -15.54 30.34
C VAL A 480 15.81 -15.33 30.17
N ILE A 481 15.13 -16.32 29.57
CA ILE A 481 13.68 -16.33 29.40
C ILE A 481 13.02 -16.40 30.77
N VAL A 482 12.26 -15.38 31.13
CA VAL A 482 11.56 -15.29 32.41
C VAL A 482 10.05 -15.49 32.29
N ALA A 483 9.48 -15.25 31.10
CA ALA A 483 8.09 -15.54 30.81
C ALA A 483 7.92 -15.83 29.30
N VAL A 484 6.93 -16.66 28.97
CA VAL A 484 6.55 -16.98 27.58
C VAL A 484 5.04 -17.09 27.47
N ASN A 485 4.50 -16.81 26.29
CA ASN A 485 3.08 -16.99 26.04
C ASN A 485 2.73 -18.35 25.41
N ARG A 486 1.43 -18.61 25.27
CA ARG A 486 0.89 -19.83 24.63
C ARG A 486 1.40 -20.00 23.21
N ALA A 487 1.41 -18.92 22.41
CA ALA A 487 1.90 -18.96 21.04
C ALA A 487 3.39 -19.36 20.99
N TRP A 488 4.21 -18.92 21.94
CA TRP A 488 5.61 -19.34 22.07
C TRP A 488 5.75 -20.82 22.36
N ARG A 489 4.93 -21.37 23.28
CA ARG A 489 4.97 -22.81 23.60
C ARG A 489 4.64 -23.64 22.35
N THR A 490 3.61 -23.23 21.60
CA THR A 490 3.25 -23.88 20.32
C THR A 490 4.36 -23.74 19.29
N PHE A 491 4.89 -22.53 19.08
CA PHE A 491 6.01 -22.28 18.17
C PHE A 491 7.25 -23.12 18.52
N SER A 492 7.58 -23.21 19.81
CA SER A 492 8.71 -24.01 20.28
C SER A 492 8.51 -25.49 19.93
N LEU A 493 7.32 -26.05 20.18
CA LEU A 493 7.01 -27.45 19.86
C LEU A 493 7.04 -27.72 18.35
N ASP A 494 6.43 -26.86 17.54
CA ASP A 494 6.38 -26.99 16.07
C ASP A 494 7.78 -26.98 15.43
N ASN A 495 8.75 -26.36 16.11
CA ASN A 495 10.14 -26.26 15.67
C ASN A 495 11.10 -27.18 16.44
N GLY A 496 10.57 -28.23 17.08
CA GLY A 496 11.38 -29.29 17.71
C GLY A 496 12.02 -28.92 19.05
N GLY A 497 11.60 -27.82 19.66
CA GLY A 497 11.97 -27.41 21.01
C GLY A 497 11.03 -27.98 22.08
N SER A 498 11.39 -27.75 23.34
CA SER A 498 10.72 -28.21 24.56
C SER A 498 10.83 -27.14 25.66
N GLU A 499 10.11 -27.28 26.78
CA GLU A 499 10.27 -26.34 27.91
C GLU A 499 11.71 -26.33 28.46
N GLU A 500 12.38 -27.48 28.49
CA GLU A 500 13.78 -27.58 28.95
C GLU A 500 14.75 -26.88 27.99
N THR A 501 14.38 -26.80 26.71
CA THR A 501 15.26 -26.26 25.68
C THR A 501 14.97 -24.82 25.33
N ASN A 502 13.72 -24.35 25.38
CA ASN A 502 13.30 -23.02 24.93
C ASN A 502 12.26 -22.39 25.88
N GLY A 503 12.08 -22.93 27.09
CA GLY A 503 11.12 -22.45 28.08
C GLY A 503 11.72 -21.47 29.10
N VAL A 504 10.94 -21.20 30.15
CA VAL A 504 11.33 -20.30 31.24
C VAL A 504 12.55 -20.87 31.98
N GLY A 505 13.52 -20.01 32.29
CA GLY A 505 14.79 -20.35 32.92
C GLY A 505 15.94 -20.62 31.94
N VAL A 506 15.65 -20.69 30.64
CA VAL A 506 16.67 -20.94 29.60
C VAL A 506 17.25 -19.62 29.06
N SER A 507 18.56 -19.56 28.84
CA SER A 507 19.18 -18.44 28.12
C SER A 507 18.77 -18.43 26.64
N TYR A 508 18.21 -17.33 26.16
CA TYR A 508 17.86 -17.18 24.75
C TYR A 508 19.10 -17.18 23.85
N LEU A 509 20.26 -16.75 24.35
CA LEU A 509 21.54 -16.87 23.62
C LEU A 509 21.94 -18.35 23.40
N ASP A 510 21.62 -19.24 24.35
CA ASP A 510 21.82 -20.68 24.18
C ASP A 510 20.80 -21.30 23.22
N VAL A 511 19.58 -20.78 23.15
CA VAL A 511 18.59 -21.13 22.11
C VAL A 511 19.17 -20.79 20.74
N CYS A 512 19.68 -19.56 20.54
CA CYS A 512 20.31 -19.17 19.28
C CYS A 512 21.54 -20.02 18.94
N ARG A 513 22.38 -20.34 19.92
CA ARG A 513 23.58 -21.17 19.70
C ARG A 513 23.20 -22.55 19.16
N ARG A 514 22.24 -23.23 19.79
CA ARG A 514 21.76 -24.56 19.36
C ARG A 514 21.09 -24.51 18.00
N ALA A 515 20.29 -23.48 17.72
CA ALA A 515 19.70 -23.28 16.39
C ALA A 515 20.78 -23.12 15.31
N GLY A 516 21.89 -22.43 15.63
CA GLY A 516 23.06 -22.33 14.75
C GLY A 516 23.76 -23.68 14.52
N GLU A 517 23.93 -24.49 15.57
CA GLU A 517 24.50 -25.85 15.49
C GLU A 517 23.62 -26.78 14.62
N GLN A 518 22.31 -26.55 14.60
CA GLN A 518 21.33 -27.28 13.77
C GLN A 518 21.21 -26.73 12.33
N GLY A 519 22.05 -25.78 11.93
CA GLY A 519 22.15 -25.29 10.55
C GLY A 519 21.39 -23.99 10.25
N SER A 520 20.83 -23.29 11.25
CA SER A 520 20.23 -21.98 11.05
C SER A 520 21.31 -20.89 10.87
N GLY A 521 21.54 -20.47 9.63
CA GLY A 521 22.53 -19.43 9.29
C GLY A 521 22.25 -18.06 9.92
N ASP A 522 20.99 -17.78 10.26
CA ASP A 522 20.56 -16.49 10.82
C ASP A 522 20.64 -16.44 12.35
N ALA A 523 20.78 -17.57 13.04
CA ALA A 523 20.82 -17.62 14.50
C ALA A 523 21.99 -16.82 15.11
N ARG A 524 23.12 -16.73 14.40
CA ARG A 524 24.27 -15.90 14.81
C ARG A 524 23.97 -14.41 14.73
N LYS A 525 23.16 -13.98 13.75
CA LYS A 525 22.71 -12.59 13.62
C LYS A 525 21.76 -12.23 14.77
N VAL A 526 20.80 -13.12 15.06
CA VAL A 526 19.88 -12.97 16.19
C VAL A 526 20.63 -12.80 17.52
N ALA A 527 21.58 -13.68 17.82
CA ALA A 527 22.37 -13.58 19.05
C ALA A 527 23.19 -12.28 19.14
N THR A 528 23.62 -11.74 17.99
CA THR A 528 24.34 -10.46 17.92
C THR A 528 23.40 -9.27 18.14
N GLY A 529 22.20 -9.32 17.55
CA GLY A 529 21.13 -8.36 17.78
C GLY A 529 20.74 -8.29 19.25
N LEU A 530 20.44 -9.44 19.87
CA LEU A 530 20.08 -9.51 21.29
C LEU A 530 21.18 -8.93 22.19
N ARG A 531 22.45 -9.28 21.97
CA ARG A 531 23.57 -8.71 22.74
C ARG A 531 23.66 -7.18 22.58
N SER A 532 23.38 -6.67 21.40
CA SER A 532 23.42 -5.22 21.13
C SER A 532 22.28 -4.47 21.84
N VAL A 533 21.08 -5.07 21.88
CA VAL A 533 19.92 -4.51 22.60
C VAL A 533 20.14 -4.56 24.12
N LEU A 534 20.65 -5.68 24.64
CA LEU A 534 21.01 -5.82 26.06
C LEU A 534 22.10 -4.82 26.48
N ALA A 535 23.09 -4.57 25.61
CA ALA A 535 24.14 -3.58 25.83
C ALA A 535 23.68 -2.12 25.62
N GLY A 536 22.45 -1.89 25.14
CA GLY A 536 21.89 -0.57 24.89
C GLY A 536 22.46 0.18 23.67
N ALA A 537 23.05 -0.54 22.71
CA ALA A 537 23.74 0.04 21.55
C ALA A 537 22.86 0.18 20.29
N LEU A 538 21.72 -0.52 20.21
CA LEU A 538 20.75 -0.44 19.10
C LEU A 538 19.31 -0.45 19.66
N PRO A 539 18.36 0.34 19.11
CA PRO A 539 16.99 0.34 19.62
C PRO A 539 16.25 -0.96 19.25
N GLU A 540 16.32 -1.42 18.00
CA GLU A 540 15.35 -2.39 17.45
C GLU A 540 15.93 -3.17 16.25
N PRO A 541 16.62 -4.32 16.42
CA PRO A 541 16.95 -5.19 15.30
C PRO A 541 15.74 -6.04 14.89
N GLU A 542 15.18 -5.73 13.72
CA GLU A 542 14.24 -6.63 13.03
C GLU A 542 15.00 -7.59 12.12
N LEU A 543 14.63 -8.87 12.12
CA LEU A 543 15.23 -9.87 11.24
C LEU A 543 14.17 -10.82 10.68
N GLU A 544 14.05 -10.85 9.36
CA GLU A 544 13.29 -11.90 8.68
C GLU A 544 14.15 -13.15 8.53
N TYR A 545 13.63 -14.30 8.93
CA TYR A 545 14.35 -15.56 8.78
C TYR A 545 13.39 -16.71 8.41
N PRO A 546 13.83 -17.64 7.54
CA PRO A 546 13.07 -18.85 7.26
C PRO A 546 13.22 -19.83 8.42
N CYS A 547 12.11 -20.41 8.87
CA CYS A 547 12.12 -21.46 9.88
C CYS A 547 11.72 -22.79 9.25
N PRO A 548 12.65 -23.77 9.17
CA PRO A 548 12.34 -25.10 8.66
C PRO A 548 11.56 -25.86 9.74
N SER A 549 10.24 -25.67 9.79
CA SER A 549 9.39 -26.58 10.56
C SER A 549 9.38 -27.96 9.88
N SER A 550 9.09 -29.02 10.64
CA SER A 550 9.14 -30.41 10.15
C SER A 550 8.12 -30.72 9.05
N THR A 551 7.09 -29.88 8.88
CA THR A 551 5.95 -30.12 7.99
C THR A 551 5.79 -29.08 6.87
N GLU A 552 6.24 -27.83 7.08
CA GLU A 552 6.08 -26.76 6.07
C GLU A 552 7.16 -25.66 6.21
N ARG A 553 7.53 -25.02 5.09
CA ARG A 553 8.45 -23.87 5.11
C ARG A 553 7.72 -22.62 5.57
N LYS A 554 8.01 -22.15 6.78
CA LYS A 554 7.46 -20.91 7.33
C LYS A 554 8.49 -19.78 7.36
N TRP A 555 8.01 -18.55 7.31
CA TRP A 555 8.82 -17.35 7.45
C TRP A 555 8.40 -16.59 8.70
N PHE A 556 9.39 -16.18 9.49
CA PHE A 556 9.16 -15.40 10.70
C PHE A 556 9.92 -14.09 10.66
N MET A 557 9.30 -13.07 11.22
CA MET A 557 9.96 -11.82 11.57
C MET A 557 10.26 -11.84 13.07
N LEU A 558 11.54 -11.85 13.39
CA LEU A 558 12.01 -11.67 14.75
C LEU A 558 12.06 -10.18 15.09
N ARG A 559 11.48 -9.81 16.23
CA ARG A 559 11.67 -8.51 16.85
C ARG A 559 12.30 -8.68 18.22
N ILE A 560 13.26 -7.82 18.52
CA ILE A 560 13.93 -7.77 19.82
C ILE A 560 13.80 -6.35 20.34
N THR A 561 13.03 -6.18 21.40
CA THR A 561 12.66 -4.86 21.91
C THR A 561 13.09 -4.72 23.34
N ARG A 562 13.80 -3.64 23.67
CA ARG A 562 14.19 -3.36 25.05
C ARG A 562 12.99 -2.86 25.85
N LEU A 563 12.82 -3.39 27.05
CA LEU A 563 11.83 -2.90 28.01
C LEU A 563 12.31 -1.59 28.65
N GLY A 564 11.42 -0.59 28.71
CA GLY A 564 11.68 0.71 29.32
C GLY A 564 11.02 0.86 30.70
N GLY A 565 11.48 1.83 31.50
CA GLY A 565 10.84 2.15 32.79
C GLY A 565 11.17 1.17 33.92
N PRO A 566 10.21 0.84 34.82
CA PRO A 566 10.47 -0.02 35.99
C PRO A 566 10.69 -1.51 35.64
N LEU A 567 10.38 -1.93 34.41
CA LEU A 567 10.65 -3.28 33.90
C LEU A 567 12.00 -3.28 33.16
N GLN A 568 13.02 -3.92 33.73
CA GLN A 568 14.32 -4.07 33.08
C GLN A 568 14.41 -5.40 32.33
N GLY A 569 14.53 -5.39 31.01
CA GLY A 569 14.64 -6.63 30.23
C GLY A 569 14.49 -6.44 28.74
N VAL A 570 14.20 -7.52 28.03
CA VAL A 570 14.01 -7.55 26.57
C VAL A 570 12.81 -8.42 26.23
N VAL A 571 11.96 -7.97 25.31
CA VAL A 571 10.91 -8.78 24.71
C VAL A 571 11.40 -9.29 23.37
N VAL A 572 11.19 -10.57 23.12
CA VAL A 572 11.47 -11.20 21.84
C VAL A 572 10.17 -11.76 21.29
N SER A 573 9.78 -11.34 20.08
CA SER A 573 8.59 -11.84 19.40
C SER A 573 8.93 -12.43 18.03
N HIS A 574 8.23 -13.49 17.67
CA HIS A 574 8.32 -14.17 16.38
C HIS A 574 6.96 -14.09 15.69
N VAL A 575 6.87 -13.23 14.67
CA VAL A 575 5.64 -12.99 13.91
C VAL A 575 5.66 -13.85 12.64
N ASP A 576 4.62 -14.63 12.41
CA ASP A 576 4.50 -15.44 11.17
C ASP A 576 4.19 -14.51 9.97
N ILE A 577 5.19 -14.35 9.09
CA ILE A 577 5.09 -13.54 7.87
C ILE A 577 4.97 -14.41 6.62
N THR A 578 4.65 -15.70 6.76
CA THR A 578 4.61 -16.66 5.65
C THR A 578 3.65 -16.21 4.55
N ARG A 579 2.45 -15.72 4.91
CA ARG A 579 1.47 -15.21 3.92
C ARG A 579 2.00 -13.99 3.15
N ARG A 580 2.64 -13.05 3.85
CA ARG A 580 3.26 -11.88 3.21
C ARG A 580 4.37 -12.30 2.26
N LYS A 581 5.25 -13.22 2.70
CA LYS A 581 6.35 -13.73 1.87
C LYS A 581 5.86 -14.52 0.67
N MET A 582 4.83 -15.35 0.83
CA MET A 582 4.20 -16.04 -0.28
C MET A 582 3.53 -15.06 -1.26
N ALA A 583 2.88 -14.01 -0.77
CA ALA A 583 2.31 -12.97 -1.63
C ALA A 583 3.40 -12.17 -2.37
N GLU A 584 4.50 -11.80 -1.70
CA GLU A 584 5.68 -11.19 -2.32
C GLU A 584 6.28 -12.10 -3.39
N GLU A 585 6.46 -13.39 -3.09
CA GLU A 585 6.97 -14.39 -4.04
C GLU A 585 6.01 -14.62 -5.21
N GLN A 586 4.69 -14.64 -4.96
CA GLN A 586 3.67 -14.75 -6.01
C GLN A 586 3.61 -13.51 -6.88
N LEU A 587 3.72 -12.31 -6.31
CA LEU A 587 3.83 -11.06 -7.06
C LEU A 587 5.12 -11.03 -7.89
N GLN A 588 6.24 -11.47 -7.31
CA GLN A 588 7.52 -11.57 -8.00
C GLN A 588 7.47 -12.63 -9.12
N HIS A 589 6.78 -13.75 -8.89
CA HIS A 589 6.55 -14.78 -9.89
C HIS A 589 5.63 -14.27 -11.00
N ALA A 590 4.49 -13.64 -10.69
CA ALA A 590 3.58 -13.02 -11.66
C ALA A 590 4.24 -11.90 -12.46
N ALA A 591 5.15 -11.13 -11.83
CA ALA A 591 5.94 -10.11 -12.51
C ALA A 591 6.99 -10.70 -13.46
N SER A 592 7.33 -11.99 -13.35
CA SER A 592 8.39 -12.64 -14.13
C SER A 592 7.96 -13.86 -14.97
N HIS A 593 6.75 -14.39 -14.76
CA HIS A 593 6.22 -15.57 -15.44
C HIS A 593 4.82 -15.30 -15.98
N ASP A 594 4.47 -15.99 -17.06
CA ASP A 594 3.15 -15.93 -17.67
C ASP A 594 2.16 -16.77 -16.83
N PRO A 595 1.03 -16.20 -16.38
CA PRO A 595 0.13 -16.86 -15.42
C PRO A 595 -0.59 -18.09 -16.02
N LEU A 596 -0.71 -18.17 -17.34
CA LEU A 596 -1.40 -19.28 -18.01
C LEU A 596 -0.49 -20.50 -18.21
N THR A 597 0.75 -20.28 -18.62
CA THR A 597 1.68 -21.33 -19.07
C THR A 597 2.81 -21.62 -18.07
N GLY A 598 3.01 -20.75 -17.07
CA GLY A 598 4.13 -20.83 -16.13
C GLY A 598 5.51 -20.66 -16.78
N LEU A 599 5.57 -20.22 -18.04
CA LEU A 599 6.80 -19.88 -18.73
C LEU A 599 7.31 -18.50 -18.31
N ALA A 600 8.54 -18.14 -18.68
CA ALA A 600 9.01 -16.77 -18.47
C ALA A 600 8.11 -15.79 -19.24
N ASN A 601 7.76 -14.66 -18.63
CA ASN A 601 7.04 -13.59 -19.34
C ASN A 601 8.04 -12.69 -20.10
N ARG A 602 7.50 -11.72 -20.86
CA ARG A 602 8.30 -10.75 -21.64
C ARG A 602 9.38 -10.04 -20.80
N VAL A 603 9.07 -9.69 -19.55
CA VAL A 603 10.00 -8.98 -18.65
C VAL A 603 11.18 -9.88 -18.26
N LEU A 604 10.92 -11.10 -17.79
CA LEU A 604 11.98 -12.03 -17.40
C LEU A 604 12.81 -12.49 -18.61
N PHE A 605 12.16 -12.69 -19.75
CA PHE A 605 12.80 -13.05 -20.99
C PHE A 605 13.82 -11.97 -21.43
N HIS A 606 13.41 -10.71 -21.46
CA HIS A 606 14.31 -9.59 -21.79
C HIS A 606 15.50 -9.52 -20.83
N LYS A 607 15.26 -9.68 -19.52
CA LYS A 607 16.31 -9.71 -18.50
C LYS A 607 17.33 -10.84 -18.74
N ARG A 608 16.87 -12.04 -19.12
CA ARG A 608 17.74 -13.19 -19.39
C ARG A 608 18.48 -13.09 -20.72
N LEU A 609 17.86 -12.48 -21.74
CA LEU A 609 18.51 -12.16 -23.01
C LEU A 609 19.66 -11.18 -22.78
N ALA A 610 19.40 -10.04 -22.14
CA ALA A 610 20.43 -9.05 -21.83
C ALA A 610 21.59 -9.64 -21.00
N LYS A 611 21.28 -10.52 -20.03
CA LYS A 611 22.30 -11.24 -19.27
C LYS A 611 23.12 -12.20 -20.16
N SER A 612 22.48 -12.92 -21.07
CA SER A 612 23.17 -13.88 -21.95
C SER A 612 24.11 -13.16 -22.93
N LEU A 613 23.71 -11.99 -23.42
CA LEU A 613 24.52 -11.14 -24.30
C LEU A 613 25.70 -10.48 -23.57
N THR A 614 25.57 -10.20 -22.27
CA THR A 614 26.65 -9.60 -21.45
C THR A 614 27.63 -10.61 -20.86
N THR A 615 27.21 -11.86 -20.64
CA THR A 615 28.06 -12.90 -20.02
C THR A 615 28.82 -13.75 -21.05
N GLY A 616 28.73 -13.42 -22.34
CA GLY A 616 29.46 -14.10 -23.42
C GLY A 616 30.98 -13.94 -23.27
N ARG A 617 31.75 -14.96 -23.66
CA ARG A 617 33.21 -14.91 -23.55
C ARG A 617 33.74 -13.90 -24.57
N ALA A 618 34.40 -12.84 -24.09
CA ALA A 618 34.97 -11.75 -24.89
C ALA A 618 36.08 -12.15 -25.90
N GLN A 619 36.25 -13.44 -26.22
CA GLN A 619 37.41 -13.95 -26.94
C GLN A 619 37.12 -14.84 -28.15
N GLU A 620 35.86 -15.02 -28.56
CA GLU A 620 35.54 -15.62 -29.85
C GLU A 620 34.53 -14.75 -30.61
N THR A 621 34.86 -14.39 -31.84
CA THR A 621 34.03 -13.68 -32.84
C THR A 621 32.81 -14.49 -33.32
N ALA A 622 32.31 -15.43 -32.52
CA ALA A 622 31.29 -16.39 -32.90
C ALA A 622 29.90 -15.98 -32.36
N TRP A 623 28.88 -16.20 -33.17
CA TRP A 623 27.48 -16.09 -32.76
C TRP A 623 27.18 -17.11 -31.67
N ASP A 624 26.85 -16.64 -30.46
CA ASP A 624 26.82 -17.44 -29.24
C ASP A 624 25.50 -17.37 -28.48
N VAL A 625 24.54 -16.54 -28.90
CA VAL A 625 23.19 -16.50 -28.31
C VAL A 625 22.17 -16.72 -29.40
N GLY A 626 21.44 -17.84 -29.31
CA GLY A 626 20.38 -18.17 -30.26
C GLY A 626 18.99 -17.80 -29.74
N LEU A 627 18.14 -17.30 -30.63
CA LEU A 627 16.78 -16.91 -30.32
C LEU A 627 15.81 -17.49 -31.36
N LEU A 628 14.79 -18.22 -30.92
CA LEU A 628 13.62 -18.55 -31.74
C LEU A 628 12.45 -17.70 -31.25
N HIS A 629 11.80 -16.98 -32.16
CA HIS A 629 10.54 -16.28 -31.92
C HIS A 629 9.44 -17.00 -32.70
N ILE A 630 8.37 -17.38 -32.02
CA ILE A 630 7.35 -18.32 -32.49
C ILE A 630 5.99 -17.65 -32.33
N ASP A 631 5.17 -17.69 -33.38
CA ASP A 631 3.78 -17.21 -33.39
C ASP A 631 2.87 -18.34 -33.87
N LEU A 632 1.76 -18.61 -33.16
CA LEU A 632 0.87 -19.70 -33.54
C LEU A 632 -0.05 -19.29 -34.69
N ASP A 633 -0.01 -20.06 -35.77
CA ASP A 633 -0.79 -19.73 -36.96
C ASP A 633 -2.28 -19.99 -36.71
N GLY A 634 -3.11 -18.95 -36.90
CA GLY A 634 -4.58 -19.08 -36.86
C GLY A 634 -5.18 -19.26 -35.46
N PHE A 635 -4.44 -18.95 -34.39
CA PHE A 635 -4.91 -19.11 -33.01
C PHE A 635 -6.21 -18.34 -32.72
N ARG A 636 -6.38 -17.13 -33.28
CA ARG A 636 -7.63 -16.37 -33.18
C ARG A 636 -8.85 -17.15 -33.65
N ALA A 637 -8.74 -17.89 -34.76
CA ALA A 637 -9.84 -18.69 -35.28
C ALA A 637 -10.21 -19.85 -34.34
N ILE A 638 -9.24 -20.40 -33.59
CA ILE A 638 -9.48 -21.40 -32.55
C ILE A 638 -10.31 -20.78 -31.42
N ASN A 639 -9.93 -19.59 -30.94
CA ASN A 639 -10.70 -18.88 -29.91
C ASN A 639 -12.11 -18.52 -30.37
N ASP A 640 -12.26 -18.00 -31.59
CA ASP A 640 -13.55 -17.58 -32.14
C ASP A 640 -14.50 -18.78 -32.35
N THR A 641 -13.96 -19.97 -32.66
CA THR A 641 -14.75 -21.17 -32.94
C THR A 641 -15.05 -22.01 -31.70
N PHE A 642 -14.11 -22.10 -30.76
CA PHE A 642 -14.16 -23.05 -29.64
C PHE A 642 -14.11 -22.40 -28.25
N GLY A 643 -13.97 -21.07 -28.19
CA GLY A 643 -13.88 -20.31 -26.94
C GLY A 643 -12.47 -20.21 -26.39
N HIS A 644 -12.27 -19.22 -25.51
CA HIS A 644 -10.97 -18.92 -24.90
C HIS A 644 -10.42 -20.04 -24.01
N ASP A 645 -11.28 -20.79 -23.32
CA ASP A 645 -10.84 -21.91 -22.46
C ASP A 645 -10.12 -23.01 -23.26
N VAL A 646 -10.60 -23.30 -24.47
CA VAL A 646 -9.99 -24.27 -25.39
C VAL A 646 -8.68 -23.72 -25.96
N GLY A 647 -8.64 -22.43 -26.31
CA GLY A 647 -7.40 -21.76 -26.71
C GLY A 647 -6.33 -21.78 -25.60
N ASP A 648 -6.75 -21.58 -24.36
CA ASP A 648 -5.88 -21.63 -23.19
C ASP A 648 -5.26 -23.02 -22.97
N GLU A 649 -6.02 -24.10 -23.17
CA GLU A 649 -5.48 -25.47 -23.16
C GLU A 649 -4.49 -25.74 -24.31
N VAL A 650 -4.73 -25.17 -25.50
CA VAL A 650 -3.78 -25.24 -26.62
C VAL A 650 -2.48 -24.52 -26.25
N LEU A 651 -2.55 -23.33 -25.65
CA LEU A 651 -1.37 -22.57 -25.21
C LEU A 651 -0.56 -23.31 -24.14
N ARG A 652 -1.22 -24.00 -23.21
CA ARG A 652 -0.55 -24.86 -22.22
C ARG A 652 0.16 -26.04 -22.88
N THR A 653 -0.51 -26.71 -23.84
CA THR A 653 0.07 -27.84 -24.59
C THR A 653 1.29 -27.41 -25.40
N VAL A 654 1.22 -26.25 -26.06
CA VAL A 654 2.35 -25.65 -26.78
C VAL A 654 3.49 -25.33 -25.80
N ALA A 655 3.20 -24.70 -24.67
CA ALA A 655 4.20 -24.37 -23.66
C ALA A 655 4.97 -25.62 -23.18
N ASP A 656 4.26 -26.71 -22.91
CA ASP A 656 4.88 -27.96 -22.46
C ASP A 656 5.75 -28.62 -23.54
N ARG A 657 5.30 -28.60 -24.81
CA ARG A 657 6.10 -29.09 -25.94
C ARG A 657 7.38 -28.28 -26.14
N LEU A 658 7.29 -26.95 -26.08
CA LEU A 658 8.46 -26.07 -26.21
C LEU A 658 9.43 -26.25 -25.03
N ARG A 659 8.91 -26.41 -23.81
CA ARG A 659 9.71 -26.69 -22.61
C ARG A 659 10.45 -28.02 -22.71
N ALA A 660 9.82 -29.06 -23.27
CA ALA A 660 10.45 -30.38 -23.46
C ALA A 660 11.57 -30.38 -24.52
N LEU A 661 11.50 -29.49 -25.51
CA LEU A 661 12.52 -29.33 -26.54
C LEU A 661 13.70 -28.44 -26.12
N ALA A 662 13.51 -27.62 -25.09
CA ALA A 662 14.54 -26.69 -24.62
C ALA A 662 15.67 -27.42 -23.88
N ARG A 663 16.92 -27.09 -24.21
CA ARG A 663 18.10 -27.64 -23.54
C ARG A 663 18.25 -27.06 -22.12
N PRO A 664 18.93 -27.76 -21.19
CA PRO A 664 19.27 -27.20 -19.89
C PRO A 664 20.03 -25.87 -20.03
N GLY A 665 19.52 -24.80 -19.40
CA GLY A 665 20.06 -23.45 -19.50
C GLY A 665 19.38 -22.55 -20.55
N SER A 666 18.56 -23.12 -21.45
CA SER A 666 17.68 -22.33 -22.32
C SER A 666 16.49 -21.75 -21.55
N THR A 667 15.94 -20.63 -22.03
CA THR A 667 14.73 -20.02 -21.48
C THR A 667 13.61 -20.09 -22.50
N VAL A 668 12.51 -20.72 -22.12
CA VAL A 668 11.26 -20.69 -22.89
C VAL A 668 10.34 -19.65 -22.27
N ALA A 669 9.77 -18.79 -23.10
CA ALA A 669 8.95 -17.66 -22.69
C ALA A 669 7.66 -17.56 -23.52
N ARG A 670 6.62 -17.01 -22.92
CA ARG A 670 5.44 -16.50 -23.64
C ARG A 670 5.46 -14.99 -23.57
N LEU A 671 5.49 -14.34 -24.74
CA LEU A 671 5.67 -12.89 -24.84
C LEU A 671 4.34 -12.12 -24.81
N GLY A 672 3.24 -12.82 -25.06
CA GLY A 672 1.85 -12.32 -25.02
C GLY A 672 1.00 -13.05 -26.05
N GLY A 673 -0.32 -13.16 -25.84
CA GLY A 673 -1.23 -13.78 -26.81
C GLY A 673 -0.81 -15.20 -27.22
N ASP A 674 -0.52 -15.38 -28.50
CA ASP A 674 -0.04 -16.60 -29.17
C ASP A 674 1.48 -16.60 -29.45
N GLU A 675 2.23 -15.62 -28.93
CA GLU A 675 3.66 -15.48 -29.15
C GLU A 675 4.51 -16.18 -28.07
N PHE A 676 5.45 -17.00 -28.50
CA PHE A 676 6.43 -17.71 -27.69
C PHE A 676 7.85 -17.42 -28.13
N ALA A 677 8.81 -17.57 -27.23
CA ALA A 677 10.23 -17.46 -27.56
C ALA A 677 11.07 -18.50 -26.86
N ILE A 678 12.15 -18.96 -27.51
CA ILE A 678 13.17 -19.81 -26.93
C ILE A 678 14.52 -19.10 -27.06
N LEU A 679 15.10 -18.73 -25.92
CA LEU A 679 16.47 -18.26 -25.80
C LEU A 679 17.38 -19.45 -25.52
N SER A 680 18.36 -19.69 -26.37
CA SER A 680 19.37 -20.74 -26.23
C SER A 680 20.77 -20.11 -26.12
N PRO A 681 21.30 -19.97 -24.89
CA PRO A 681 22.68 -19.55 -24.69
C PRO A 681 23.64 -20.58 -25.27
N ARG A 682 24.74 -20.12 -25.86
CA ARG A 682 25.81 -20.92 -26.47
C ARG A 682 25.33 -21.82 -27.61
N ALA A 683 24.44 -21.31 -28.46
CA ALA A 683 23.89 -22.06 -29.58
C ALA A 683 24.56 -21.68 -30.91
N THR A 684 24.94 -22.68 -31.71
CA THR A 684 25.43 -22.46 -33.08
C THR A 684 24.28 -22.37 -34.07
N ARG A 685 24.55 -21.89 -35.30
CA ARG A 685 23.55 -21.90 -36.39
C ARG A 685 23.01 -23.30 -36.69
N ALA A 686 23.86 -24.33 -36.61
CA ALA A 686 23.44 -25.71 -36.80
C ALA A 686 22.49 -26.16 -35.69
N ASP A 687 22.78 -25.80 -34.42
CA ASP A 687 21.90 -26.12 -33.28
C ASP A 687 20.51 -25.51 -33.44
N LEU A 688 20.44 -24.23 -33.83
CA LEU A 688 19.16 -23.54 -34.00
C LEU A 688 18.37 -24.05 -35.19
N THR A 689 19.03 -24.50 -36.27
CA THR A 689 18.36 -25.11 -37.42
C THR A 689 17.72 -26.45 -37.05
N VAL A 690 18.40 -27.24 -36.21
CA VAL A 690 17.83 -28.49 -35.67
C VAL A 690 16.67 -28.18 -34.72
N LEU A 691 16.86 -27.23 -33.80
CA LEU A 691 15.84 -26.84 -32.83
C LEU A 691 14.59 -26.27 -33.51
N SER A 692 14.75 -25.39 -34.51
CA SER A 692 13.62 -24.79 -35.23
C SER A 692 12.78 -25.86 -35.94
N ARG A 693 13.43 -26.87 -36.55
CA ARG A 693 12.74 -27.98 -37.18
C ARG A 693 12.02 -28.89 -36.17
N GLN A 694 12.64 -29.13 -35.03
CA GLN A 694 12.00 -29.88 -33.94
C GLN A 694 10.77 -29.15 -33.40
N VAL A 695 10.87 -27.83 -33.22
CA VAL A 695 9.76 -26.97 -32.79
C VAL A 695 8.64 -26.99 -33.84
N GLU A 696 8.96 -26.80 -35.12
CA GLU A 696 7.99 -26.84 -36.22
C GLU A 696 7.22 -28.17 -36.23
N MET A 697 7.92 -29.31 -36.14
CA MET A 697 7.30 -30.63 -36.08
C MET A 697 6.44 -30.82 -34.83
N ALA A 698 6.88 -30.31 -33.67
CA ALA A 698 6.13 -30.40 -32.43
C ALA A 698 4.85 -29.55 -32.44
N LEU A 699 4.85 -28.39 -33.10
CA LEU A 699 3.67 -27.55 -33.25
C LEU A 699 2.67 -28.17 -34.25
N MET A 700 3.16 -28.74 -35.37
CA MET A 700 2.30 -29.43 -36.35
C MET A 700 1.62 -30.70 -35.82
N GLY A 701 2.09 -31.26 -34.70
CA GLY A 701 1.46 -32.43 -34.07
C GLY A 701 0.06 -32.12 -33.52
N ALA A 702 -0.86 -33.08 -33.65
CA ALA A 702 -2.22 -33.03 -33.09
C ALA A 702 -2.24 -32.59 -31.61
N HIS A 703 -2.96 -31.52 -31.30
CA HIS A 703 -3.22 -31.07 -29.92
C HIS A 703 -4.51 -31.71 -29.43
N HIS A 704 -4.41 -32.59 -28.44
CA HIS A 704 -5.56 -33.28 -27.86
C HIS A 704 -6.10 -32.49 -26.66
N VAL A 705 -7.20 -31.78 -26.88
CA VAL A 705 -7.77 -30.79 -25.95
C VAL A 705 -9.26 -31.08 -25.79
N ALA A 706 -9.74 -31.26 -24.56
CA ALA A 706 -11.15 -31.60 -24.25
C ALA A 706 -11.77 -32.73 -25.12
N GLY A 707 -11.00 -33.80 -25.42
CA GLY A 707 -11.45 -34.93 -26.24
C GLY A 707 -11.48 -34.68 -27.76
N ARG A 708 -10.94 -33.55 -28.22
CA ARG A 708 -10.86 -33.14 -29.63
C ARG A 708 -9.42 -33.14 -30.12
N THR A 709 -9.24 -33.18 -31.43
CA THR A 709 -7.92 -33.06 -32.07
C THR A 709 -7.86 -31.76 -32.86
N LEU A 710 -7.01 -30.84 -32.43
CA LEU A 710 -6.79 -29.54 -33.07
C LEU A 710 -5.40 -29.50 -33.72
N CYS A 711 -5.28 -28.80 -34.85
CA CYS A 711 -4.00 -28.54 -35.50
C CYS A 711 -3.70 -27.05 -35.40
N ALA A 712 -2.62 -26.70 -34.70
CA ALA A 712 -2.13 -25.32 -34.58
C ALA A 712 -0.64 -25.35 -34.89
N GLY A 713 -0.29 -24.98 -36.14
CA GLY A 713 1.10 -24.78 -36.55
C GLY A 713 1.68 -23.51 -35.94
N GLY A 714 2.94 -23.22 -36.24
CA GLY A 714 3.52 -21.95 -35.85
C GLY A 714 4.58 -21.47 -36.82
N SER A 715 4.61 -20.17 -37.01
CA SER A 715 5.63 -19.47 -37.77
C SER A 715 6.81 -19.16 -36.86
N ILE A 716 8.03 -19.52 -37.31
CA ILE A 716 9.24 -19.47 -36.47
C ILE A 716 10.28 -18.58 -37.12
N GLY A 717 10.61 -17.46 -36.47
CA GLY A 717 11.79 -16.66 -36.77
C GLY A 717 12.98 -17.13 -35.94
N VAL A 718 14.10 -17.42 -36.59
CA VAL A 718 15.36 -17.82 -35.94
C VAL A 718 16.34 -16.66 -36.04
N HIS A 719 17.00 -16.32 -34.94
CA HIS A 719 17.99 -15.26 -34.90
C HIS A 719 19.22 -15.72 -34.12
N LEU A 720 20.40 -15.33 -34.61
CA LEU A 720 21.67 -15.50 -33.92
C LEU A 720 22.19 -14.12 -33.54
N ALA A 721 22.56 -13.97 -32.28
CA ALA A 721 23.16 -12.77 -31.71
C ALA A 721 24.57 -13.07 -31.18
N ARG A 722 25.38 -12.03 -31.03
CA ARG A 722 26.74 -12.08 -30.50
C ARG A 722 26.78 -11.48 -29.09
N ALA A 723 27.71 -11.97 -28.29
CA ALA A 723 28.10 -11.32 -27.05
C ALA A 723 28.40 -9.82 -27.27
N GLY A 724 27.76 -8.96 -26.48
CA GLY A 724 27.86 -7.50 -26.60
C GLY A 724 26.82 -6.83 -27.49
N ASP A 725 25.98 -7.58 -28.22
CA ASP A 725 24.86 -7.00 -28.97
C ASP A 725 23.81 -6.39 -28.02
N ASP A 726 23.15 -5.32 -28.46
CA ASP A 726 22.07 -4.69 -27.72
C ASP A 726 20.80 -5.58 -27.76
N ALA A 727 20.26 -5.90 -26.58
CA ALA A 727 19.12 -6.79 -26.46
C ALA A 727 17.86 -6.27 -27.18
N ALA A 728 17.64 -4.95 -27.23
CA ALA A 728 16.50 -4.37 -27.92
C ALA A 728 16.64 -4.54 -29.44
N VAL A 729 17.85 -4.35 -29.97
CA VAL A 729 18.15 -4.54 -31.40
C VAL A 729 18.01 -6.00 -31.81
N VAL A 730 18.50 -6.92 -30.98
CA VAL A 730 18.35 -8.37 -31.19
C VAL A 730 16.88 -8.78 -31.24
N LEU A 731 16.05 -8.25 -30.35
CA LEU A 731 14.60 -8.52 -30.34
C LEU A 731 13.90 -7.95 -31.56
N GLU A 732 14.23 -6.72 -31.95
CA GLU A 732 13.69 -6.09 -33.16
C GLU A 732 14.00 -6.92 -34.41
N HIS A 733 15.24 -7.41 -34.53
CA HIS A 733 15.62 -8.28 -35.65
C HIS A 733 14.88 -9.63 -35.61
N ALA A 734 14.77 -10.25 -34.44
CA ALA A 734 14.03 -11.52 -34.30
C ALA A 734 12.54 -11.36 -34.63
N ASP A 735 11.94 -10.22 -34.29
CA ASP A 735 10.55 -9.90 -34.60
C ASP A 735 10.33 -9.68 -36.10
N ARG A 736 11.27 -9.01 -36.79
CA ARG A 736 11.24 -8.91 -38.25
C ARG A 736 11.34 -10.28 -38.92
N THR A 737 12.24 -11.15 -38.45
CA THR A 737 12.38 -12.51 -38.98
C THR A 737 11.12 -13.35 -38.74
N MET A 738 10.48 -13.23 -37.57
CA MET A 738 9.21 -13.89 -37.27
C MET A 738 8.08 -13.41 -38.18
N ASN A 739 7.94 -12.10 -38.38
CA ASN A 739 6.92 -11.55 -39.28
C ASN A 739 7.14 -12.03 -40.73
N GLN A 740 8.39 -12.15 -41.17
CA GLN A 740 8.71 -12.76 -42.46
C GLN A 740 8.33 -14.26 -42.52
N ALA A 741 8.58 -15.01 -41.45
CA ALA A 741 8.13 -16.40 -41.31
C ALA A 741 6.59 -16.51 -41.40
N LYS A 742 5.86 -15.59 -40.75
CA LYS A 742 4.38 -15.52 -40.72
C LYS A 742 3.78 -15.29 -42.10
N HIS A 743 4.39 -14.43 -42.91
CA HIS A 743 3.97 -14.25 -44.31
C HIS A 743 4.19 -15.49 -45.17
N LEU A 744 5.21 -16.29 -44.85
CA LEU A 744 5.58 -17.49 -45.62
C LEU A 744 4.99 -18.79 -45.06
N ARG A 745 4.35 -18.75 -43.87
CA ARG A 745 3.87 -19.90 -43.08
C ARG A 745 4.91 -21.02 -42.97
N ARG A 746 6.17 -20.65 -42.69
CA ARG A 746 7.32 -21.57 -42.58
C ARG A 746 8.43 -20.93 -41.73
N VAL A 747 9.47 -21.69 -41.39
CA VAL A 747 10.66 -21.17 -40.70
C VAL A 747 11.42 -20.14 -41.55
N ALA A 748 11.79 -19.00 -40.95
CA ALA A 748 12.74 -18.02 -41.51
C ALA A 748 13.95 -17.84 -40.56
N ILE A 749 15.16 -17.72 -41.12
CA ILE A 749 16.44 -17.59 -40.38
C ILE A 749 17.10 -16.26 -40.75
#